data_AF-A0A317MQK1-F1
#
_entry.id   AF-A0A317MQK1-F1
#
_cell.length_a   1.000
_cell.length_b   1.000
_cell.length_c   1.000
_cell.angle_alpha   90.00
_cell.angle_beta   90.00
_cell.angle_gamma   90.00
#
_symmetry.space_group_name_H-M   'P 1'
#
loop_
_entity.id
_entity.type
_entity.pdbx_description
1 polymer ?
#
loop_
_entity_poly.entity_id
_entity_poly.type
_entity_poly.pdbx_seq_one_letter_code
_entity_poly.pdbx_strand_id
1 'polypeptide(L)'
;MKRTALAFALSFALGPAGAVSYLVDTDSGQIFSGGLAVGSLNGTDFSSSIASNVTTFYFAGDLHLNAGDTVIGQGSRGARFSVGNDAYIAAGALIDFSASGQQAGAGGGAGGGGSAGGAGGSGGSRGSGLGQGNPGGAATGIGSASDGGSGSAGDSAGNGFSGRLALAGGSGGAGIHSVATAGGNALAFASGGGGGGGGSGGAGADITNHCVVEVAGVCFAFTFTVNSNATDGSPGRTGGSGRSAVDGAPGAGGLNTGGGLLLSGGSGGGGGQGGTGGSGGGGGGQGGGGGGGWGSELVSGGDGGSGGNGGAGGSGGSGGNGGSGGGGGGALAISAYGRIVSGGLFDVSGADGTPGSAGQSGLSGGAGSGGSDGQAAIGLPFPRGAGGDGGAGASGGSGGSGATGGAGGGGAGGSVLLAASVVEASASTVNAAGGAGGGAGNPGGNGYLMFASNTSGGLPISLGASLSRDDGLRGANPFVDAGGTATPFIPGLQGGAELFGLLDQALLDPADFAALRSAAPGDARAAVYRLDLGVTGYADDFTGFDLLLLLNLGADALLNPQLGVETAVPGSGFMRSLLLGGYARELMFGGSGDVVLNALLGGDIFATLVPEADLLVSAAADGTTGLSGVSLLSGEFAYLLAPTVSRVPEPATLWLCLGGPLALALRRRWRRTG
;
A
#
# COMPACT_ATOMS: atom_id res chain seq x y z
N MET A 1 -19.33 -25.28 53.97
CA MET A 1 -17.93 -24.93 54.28
C MET A 1 -17.49 -23.85 53.29
N LYS A 2 -17.39 -22.59 53.73
CA LYS A 2 -17.00 -21.45 52.88
C LYS A 2 -15.48 -21.50 52.68
N ARG A 3 -15.03 -22.09 51.57
CA ARG A 3 -13.67 -21.88 51.08
C ARG A 3 -13.69 -20.58 50.27
N THR A 4 -13.54 -19.47 50.97
CA THR A 4 -13.21 -18.18 50.37
C THR A 4 -11.78 -18.32 49.84
N ALA A 5 -11.63 -18.89 48.64
CA ALA A 5 -10.40 -18.81 47.90
C ALA A 5 -10.28 -17.36 47.45
N LEU A 6 -9.64 -16.56 48.30
CA LEU A 6 -9.15 -15.23 47.97
C LEU A 6 -8.07 -15.45 46.89
N ALA A 7 -8.49 -15.63 45.64
CA ALA A 7 -7.63 -15.45 44.48
C ALA A 7 -7.33 -13.96 44.42
N PHE A 8 -6.35 -13.55 45.23
CA PHE A 8 -5.66 -12.29 45.02
C PHE A 8 -5.06 -12.42 43.62
N ALA A 9 -5.70 -11.80 42.63
CA ALA A 9 -4.99 -11.35 41.44
C ALA A 9 -3.90 -10.44 41.99
N LEU A 10 -2.73 -11.03 42.24
CA LEU A 10 -1.51 -10.31 42.49
C LEU A 10 -1.14 -9.72 41.14
N SER A 11 -1.91 -8.71 40.72
CA SER A 11 -1.51 -7.73 39.74
C SER A 11 -0.32 -7.05 40.37
N PHE A 12 0.86 -7.65 40.16
CA PHE A 12 2.09 -6.93 40.35
C PHE A 12 1.91 -5.64 39.60
N ALA A 13 1.88 -4.53 40.33
CA ALA A 13 2.15 -3.23 39.77
C ALA A 13 3.63 -3.25 39.35
N LEU A 14 3.94 -4.05 38.32
CA LEU A 14 5.05 -3.80 37.44
C LEU A 14 4.81 -2.36 36.99
N GLY A 15 5.71 -1.46 37.39
CA GLY A 15 5.74 -0.14 36.79
C GLY A 15 5.65 -0.30 35.27
N PRO A 16 5.07 0.68 34.55
CA PRO A 16 4.77 0.56 33.13
C PRO A 16 5.98 -0.06 32.45
N ALA A 17 5.79 -1.27 31.91
CA ALA A 17 6.86 -1.98 31.23
C ALA A 17 7.45 -0.99 30.23
N GLY A 18 8.76 -0.77 30.31
CA GLY A 18 9.41 0.21 29.43
C GLY A 18 9.09 -0.14 27.98
N ALA A 19 8.82 0.88 27.17
CA ALA A 19 8.57 0.75 25.74
C ALA A 19 9.53 -0.25 25.08
N VAL A 20 9.00 -1.30 24.46
CA VAL A 20 9.77 -2.33 23.76
C VAL A 20 9.64 -2.15 22.25
N SER A 21 10.77 -2.27 21.52
CA SER A 21 10.75 -2.34 20.06
C SER A 21 10.82 -3.81 19.61
N TYR A 22 9.83 -4.21 18.83
CA TYR A 22 9.70 -5.52 18.21
C TYR A 22 9.89 -5.40 16.71
N LEU A 23 10.75 -6.23 16.12
CA LEU A 23 10.90 -6.36 14.67
C LEU A 23 10.25 -7.65 14.20
N VAL A 24 9.24 -7.55 13.36
CA VAL A 24 8.48 -8.67 12.79
C VAL A 24 9.01 -8.93 11.40
N ASP A 25 9.74 -10.03 11.25
CA ASP A 25 10.31 -10.45 9.97
C ASP A 25 9.37 -11.47 9.30
N THR A 26 8.67 -11.01 8.26
CA THR A 26 7.68 -11.81 7.55
C THR A 26 8.31 -12.81 6.58
N ASP A 27 9.62 -12.72 6.29
CA ASP A 27 10.28 -13.68 5.41
C ASP A 27 10.74 -14.92 6.17
N SER A 28 11.18 -14.75 7.42
CA SER A 28 11.61 -15.80 8.34
C SER A 28 10.52 -16.30 9.30
N GLY A 29 9.43 -15.54 9.50
CA GLY A 29 8.39 -15.86 10.48
C GLY A 29 8.83 -15.65 11.93
N GLN A 30 9.86 -14.82 12.16
CA GLN A 30 10.39 -14.55 13.49
C GLN A 30 10.04 -13.14 13.96
N ILE A 31 9.91 -12.99 15.28
CA ILE A 31 9.81 -11.67 15.95
C ILE A 31 11.08 -11.49 16.77
N PHE A 32 11.70 -10.32 16.69
CA PHE A 32 12.91 -9.97 17.42
C PHE A 32 12.64 -8.85 18.43
N SER A 33 13.30 -8.92 19.59
CA SER A 33 13.37 -7.83 20.56
C SER A 33 14.83 -7.63 20.96
N GLY A 34 15.34 -6.39 20.87
CA GLY A 34 16.76 -6.11 21.11
C GLY A 34 17.71 -6.89 20.18
N GLY A 35 17.26 -7.26 18.97
CA GLY A 35 18.02 -8.04 17.99
C GLY A 35 18.05 -9.55 18.23
N LEU A 36 17.35 -10.06 19.26
CA LEU A 36 17.24 -11.49 19.55
C LEU A 36 15.85 -11.99 19.19
N ALA A 37 15.75 -13.16 18.54
CA ALA A 37 14.47 -13.79 18.26
C ALA A 37 13.78 -14.17 19.58
N VAL A 38 12.50 -13.82 19.71
CA VAL A 38 11.68 -14.11 20.88
C VAL A 38 10.59 -15.13 20.50
N GLY A 39 10.21 -16.00 21.45
CA GLY A 39 9.09 -16.93 21.28
C GLY A 39 7.74 -16.38 21.78
N SER A 40 7.77 -15.19 22.40
CA SER A 40 6.61 -14.54 23.00
C SER A 40 6.66 -13.03 22.77
N LEU A 41 5.50 -12.40 22.59
CA LEU A 41 5.36 -10.94 22.56
C LEU A 41 4.62 -10.49 23.80
N ASN A 42 5.24 -9.65 24.65
CA ASN A 42 4.67 -9.17 25.92
C ASN A 42 4.07 -10.29 26.81
N GLY A 43 4.70 -11.47 26.82
CA GLY A 43 4.28 -12.62 27.64
C GLY A 43 3.35 -13.60 26.94
N THR A 44 2.91 -13.33 25.71
CA THR A 44 2.07 -14.23 24.93
C THR A 44 2.90 -15.01 23.93
N ASP A 45 2.94 -16.32 24.10
CA ASP A 45 3.62 -17.24 23.19
C ASP A 45 2.98 -17.21 21.80
N PHE A 46 3.81 -17.33 20.78
CA PHE A 46 3.33 -17.41 19.40
C PHE A 46 4.04 -18.49 18.59
N SER A 47 3.37 -18.93 17.53
CA SER A 47 3.95 -19.72 16.45
C SER A 47 3.72 -19.00 15.12
N SER A 48 4.42 -19.40 14.06
CA SER A 48 4.29 -18.77 12.73
C SER A 48 4.09 -19.79 11.62
N SER A 49 3.27 -19.45 10.63
CA SER A 49 3.16 -20.16 9.35
C SER A 49 3.38 -19.21 8.19
N ILE A 50 4.22 -19.62 7.25
CA ILE A 50 4.62 -18.82 6.09
C ILE A 50 3.88 -19.35 4.86
N ALA A 51 3.06 -18.50 4.25
CA ALA A 51 2.45 -18.74 2.93
C ALA A 51 3.10 -17.84 1.88
N SER A 52 2.71 -17.98 0.60
CA SER A 52 3.38 -17.28 -0.50
C SER A 52 3.43 -15.76 -0.35
N ASN A 53 2.35 -15.13 0.13
CA ASN A 53 2.22 -13.66 0.20
C ASN A 53 2.00 -13.09 1.61
N VAL A 54 1.76 -13.95 2.60
CA VAL A 54 1.44 -13.56 3.98
C VAL A 54 2.10 -14.53 4.95
N THR A 55 2.67 -13.99 6.02
CA THR A 55 3.13 -14.74 7.17
C THR A 55 2.18 -14.53 8.34
N THR A 56 1.61 -15.63 8.83
CA THR A 56 0.65 -15.62 9.93
C THR A 56 1.35 -15.96 11.23
N PHE A 57 1.20 -15.12 12.24
CA PHE A 57 1.65 -15.33 13.61
C PHE A 57 0.42 -15.67 14.46
N TYR A 58 0.41 -16.85 15.06
CA TYR A 58 -0.67 -17.35 15.91
C TYR A 58 -0.31 -17.12 17.37
N PHE A 59 -1.00 -16.20 18.02
CA PHE A 59 -0.84 -15.88 19.45
C PHE A 59 -1.83 -16.71 20.27
N ALA A 60 -1.31 -17.58 21.12
CA ALA A 60 -2.12 -18.46 21.97
C ALA A 60 -2.54 -17.70 23.24
N GLY A 61 -3.59 -16.88 23.12
CA GLY A 61 -4.14 -16.06 24.20
C GLY A 61 -4.34 -14.63 23.77
N ASP A 62 -4.09 -13.70 24.69
CA ASP A 62 -4.24 -12.26 24.46
C ASP A 62 -3.01 -11.66 23.80
N LEU A 63 -3.19 -10.81 22.80
CA LEU A 63 -2.11 -9.96 22.30
C LEU A 63 -2.11 -8.63 23.05
N HIS A 64 -1.05 -8.34 23.80
CA HIS A 64 -0.89 -7.05 24.46
C HIS A 64 0.21 -6.23 23.80
N LEU A 65 -0.09 -4.98 23.44
CA LEU A 65 0.90 -3.94 23.09
C LEU A 65 0.72 -2.77 24.05
N ASN A 66 1.75 -2.51 24.85
CA ASN A 66 1.73 -1.48 25.88
C ASN A 66 1.96 -0.09 25.26
N ALA A 67 1.64 0.96 26.02
CA ALA A 67 1.90 2.32 25.59
C ALA A 67 3.41 2.52 25.37
N GLY A 68 3.79 3.02 24.20
CA GLY A 68 5.18 3.22 23.79
C GLY A 68 5.83 2.02 23.09
N ASP A 69 5.22 0.83 23.11
CA ASP A 69 5.72 -0.29 22.33
C ASP A 69 5.72 0.05 20.83
N THR A 70 6.74 -0.40 20.11
CA THR A 70 6.87 -0.18 18.66
C THR A 70 7.04 -1.52 17.96
N VAL A 71 6.11 -1.88 17.08
CA VAL A 71 6.16 -3.09 16.25
C VAL A 71 6.49 -2.70 14.82
N ILE A 72 7.66 -3.09 14.33
CA ILE A 72 8.16 -2.75 12.99
C ILE A 72 8.06 -3.99 12.10
N GLY A 73 7.37 -3.89 10.96
CA GLY A 73 7.30 -4.95 9.96
C GLY A 73 8.43 -4.85 8.94
N GLN A 74 9.09 -5.98 8.65
CA GLN A 74 10.00 -6.12 7.51
C GLN A 74 9.75 -7.42 6.74
N GLY A 75 10.17 -7.45 5.47
CA GLY A 75 10.13 -8.64 4.62
C GLY A 75 9.24 -8.48 3.39
N SER A 76 9.32 -9.44 2.48
CA SER A 76 8.58 -9.40 1.20
C SER A 76 7.10 -9.77 1.30
N ARG A 77 6.63 -10.22 2.47
CA ARG A 77 5.26 -10.71 2.71
C ARG A 77 4.50 -9.80 3.67
N GLY A 78 3.17 -9.77 3.57
CA GLY A 78 2.33 -9.15 4.58
C GLY A 78 2.37 -9.91 5.90
N ALA A 79 2.04 -9.25 7.01
CA ALA A 79 1.88 -9.90 8.31
C ALA A 79 0.39 -10.09 8.65
N ARG A 80 0.07 -11.23 9.26
CA ARG A 80 -1.22 -11.46 9.90
C ARG A 80 -1.00 -11.92 11.32
N PHE A 81 -1.60 -11.22 12.29
CA PHE A 81 -1.67 -11.65 13.69
C PHE A 81 -3.02 -12.31 13.91
N SER A 82 -3.01 -13.63 14.13
CA SER A 82 -4.19 -14.40 14.52
C SER A 82 -4.13 -14.59 16.03
N VAL A 83 -5.05 -13.96 16.75
CA VAL A 83 -5.06 -13.90 18.21
C VAL A 83 -6.19 -14.77 18.72
N GLY A 84 -5.86 -15.74 19.56
CA GLY A 84 -6.82 -16.73 20.05
C GLY A 84 -7.88 -16.16 21.00
N ASN A 85 -7.56 -15.09 21.72
CA ASN A 85 -8.51 -14.39 22.58
C ASN A 85 -8.67 -12.92 22.16
N ASP A 86 -8.21 -11.96 22.97
CA ASP A 86 -8.36 -10.53 22.74
C ASP A 86 -7.05 -9.87 22.29
N ALA A 87 -7.13 -8.76 21.57
CA ALA A 87 -5.98 -7.92 21.26
C ALA A 87 -6.14 -6.52 21.87
N TYR A 88 -5.25 -6.18 22.79
CA TYR A 88 -5.20 -4.90 23.49
C TYR A 88 -4.01 -4.08 22.99
N ILE A 89 -4.29 -3.02 22.25
CA ILE A 89 -3.29 -2.12 21.68
C ILE A 89 -3.45 -0.77 22.35
N ALA A 90 -2.61 -0.50 23.35
CA ALA A 90 -2.71 0.71 24.16
C ALA A 90 -2.48 1.99 23.33
N ALA A 91 -3.06 3.09 23.80
CA ALA A 91 -2.77 4.40 23.25
C ALA A 91 -1.27 4.72 23.35
N GLY A 92 -0.68 5.17 22.26
CA GLY A 92 0.76 5.42 22.14
C GLY A 92 1.61 4.22 21.73
N ALA A 93 1.02 3.03 21.55
CA ALA A 93 1.68 1.96 20.80
C ALA A 93 1.76 2.32 19.31
N LEU A 94 2.88 2.01 18.66
CA LEU A 94 3.12 2.21 17.23
C LEU A 94 3.27 0.86 16.54
N ILE A 95 2.50 0.63 15.49
CA ILE A 95 2.65 -0.51 14.59
C ILE A 95 3.02 0.04 13.21
N ASP A 96 4.30 -0.05 12.87
CA ASP A 96 4.92 0.55 11.70
C ASP A 96 5.27 -0.52 10.66
N PHE A 97 4.49 -0.55 9.60
CA PHE A 97 4.68 -1.35 8.40
C PHE A 97 4.82 -0.44 7.17
N SER A 98 5.18 0.83 7.39
CA SER A 98 5.35 1.83 6.33
C SER A 98 6.60 1.55 5.49
N ALA A 99 6.63 2.14 4.29
CA ALA A 99 7.83 2.14 3.47
C ALA A 99 8.80 3.26 3.90
N SER A 100 10.09 3.05 3.68
CA SER A 100 11.13 4.06 3.93
C SER A 100 12.01 4.25 2.68
N GLY A 101 11.89 5.42 2.04
CA GLY A 101 12.60 5.69 0.78
C GLY A 101 12.22 4.68 -0.31
N GLN A 102 13.19 3.95 -0.86
CA GLN A 102 12.91 2.87 -1.83
C GLN A 102 12.57 1.52 -1.17
N GLN A 103 12.83 1.37 0.13
CA GLN A 103 12.56 0.15 0.87
C GLN A 103 11.06 0.06 1.11
N ALA A 104 10.45 -1.00 0.59
CA ALA A 104 9.04 -1.27 0.83
C ALA A 104 8.77 -1.63 2.28
N GLY A 105 7.56 -1.33 2.75
CA GLY A 105 7.03 -1.91 3.97
C GLY A 105 6.80 -3.41 3.81
N ALA A 106 6.54 -4.13 4.91
CA ALA A 106 6.40 -5.58 4.81
C ALA A 106 5.24 -6.00 3.89
N GLY A 107 5.55 -6.72 2.80
CA GLY A 107 4.57 -7.09 1.77
C GLY A 107 4.32 -6.04 0.68
N GLY A 108 4.98 -4.88 0.74
CA GLY A 108 4.95 -3.84 -0.28
C GLY A 108 5.94 -4.07 -1.42
N GLY A 109 5.74 -3.36 -2.53
CA GLY A 109 6.64 -3.37 -3.68
C GLY A 109 7.78 -2.35 -3.55
N ALA A 110 9.01 -2.74 -3.90
CA ALA A 110 10.14 -1.81 -3.93
C ALA A 110 9.93 -0.68 -4.94
N GLY A 111 10.49 0.50 -4.64
CA GLY A 111 10.48 1.63 -5.56
C GLY A 111 11.33 1.36 -6.82
N GLY A 112 10.87 1.84 -7.97
CA GLY A 112 11.62 1.73 -9.22
C GLY A 112 12.88 2.59 -9.22
N GLY A 113 14.00 2.02 -9.66
CA GLY A 113 15.24 2.77 -9.86
C GLY A 113 15.08 3.86 -10.92
N GLY A 114 15.67 5.04 -10.66
CA GLY A 114 15.75 6.10 -11.65
C GLY A 114 16.64 5.70 -12.83
N SER A 115 16.31 6.15 -14.04
CA SER A 115 17.13 5.88 -15.22
C SER A 115 18.33 6.83 -15.31
N ALA A 116 19.45 6.35 -15.84
CA ALA A 116 20.62 7.20 -16.11
C ALA A 116 20.30 8.27 -17.16
N GLY A 117 20.87 9.47 -16.99
CA GLY A 117 20.76 10.56 -17.95
C GLY A 117 21.44 10.24 -19.29
N GLY A 118 20.94 10.84 -20.37
CA GLY A 118 21.51 10.70 -21.71
C GLY A 118 22.90 11.31 -21.80
N ALA A 119 23.82 10.63 -22.50
CA ALA A 119 25.13 11.18 -22.81
C ALA A 119 25.00 12.48 -23.62
N GLY A 120 25.86 13.46 -23.35
CA GLY A 120 25.88 14.73 -24.07
C GLY A 120 26.22 14.54 -25.55
N GLY A 121 25.64 15.36 -26.42
CA GLY A 121 25.91 15.32 -27.86
C GLY A 121 27.34 15.75 -28.18
N SER A 122 27.97 15.09 -29.15
CA SER A 122 29.24 15.52 -29.72
C SER A 122 29.12 16.96 -30.27
N GLY A 123 30.14 17.80 -30.03
CA GLY A 123 30.19 19.15 -30.58
C GLY A 123 30.19 19.16 -32.11
N GLY A 124 29.71 20.24 -32.72
CA GLY A 124 29.74 20.41 -34.17
C GLY A 124 31.18 20.41 -34.71
N SER A 125 31.43 19.70 -35.80
CA SER A 125 32.70 19.77 -36.52
C SER A 125 32.99 21.21 -36.97
N ARG A 126 34.27 21.58 -37.05
CA ARG A 126 34.71 22.90 -37.53
C ARG A 126 34.15 23.13 -38.93
N GLY A 127 33.55 24.31 -39.17
CA GLY A 127 33.13 24.69 -40.51
C GLY A 127 34.36 24.84 -41.41
N SER A 128 34.50 24.00 -42.43
CA SER A 128 35.52 24.16 -43.47
C SER A 128 35.10 25.29 -44.42
N GLY A 129 35.20 26.53 -43.95
CA GLY A 129 35.06 27.70 -44.81
C GLY A 129 36.29 27.80 -45.71
N LEU A 130 36.30 27.11 -46.85
CA LEU A 130 37.21 27.43 -47.94
C LEU A 130 36.69 28.73 -48.57
N GLY A 131 37.03 29.86 -47.98
CA GLY A 131 36.89 31.15 -48.64
C GLY A 131 37.79 31.14 -49.87
N GLN A 132 37.25 30.80 -51.04
CA GLN A 132 37.93 31.09 -52.29
C GLN A 132 37.93 32.61 -52.43
N GLY A 133 39.04 33.25 -52.05
CA GLY A 133 39.31 34.62 -52.48
C GLY A 133 39.24 34.62 -54.01
N ASN A 134 38.36 35.45 -54.58
CA ASN A 134 38.38 35.65 -56.03
C ASN A 134 39.79 36.12 -56.41
N PRO A 135 40.46 35.48 -57.39
CA PRO A 135 41.74 35.96 -57.86
C PRO A 135 41.57 37.40 -58.35
N GLY A 136 42.26 38.34 -57.70
CA GLY A 136 42.39 39.71 -58.17
C GLY A 136 42.88 39.69 -59.63
N GLY A 137 42.29 40.56 -60.45
CA GLY A 137 42.36 40.51 -61.91
C GLY A 137 43.72 40.17 -62.49
N ALA A 138 43.74 39.19 -63.40
CA ALA A 138 44.88 38.86 -64.23
C ALA A 138 45.24 40.07 -65.11
N ALA A 139 46.32 40.77 -64.77
CA ALA A 139 47.04 41.59 -65.72
C ALA A 139 47.75 40.65 -66.71
N THR A 140 47.53 40.87 -68.01
CA THR A 140 48.13 40.11 -69.10
C THR A 140 49.65 40.29 -69.14
N GLY A 141 50.37 39.42 -68.43
CA GLY A 141 51.81 39.24 -68.54
C GLY A 141 52.13 37.86 -69.12
N ILE A 142 52.55 37.82 -70.38
CA ILE A 142 53.07 36.61 -71.03
C ILE A 142 54.38 36.22 -70.33
N GLY A 143 54.39 35.10 -69.61
CA GLY A 143 55.57 34.57 -68.93
C GLY A 143 55.35 33.17 -68.33
N SER A 144 55.63 32.16 -69.15
CA SER A 144 55.96 30.75 -68.85
C SER A 144 55.52 30.16 -67.50
N ALA A 145 54.41 29.40 -67.51
CA ALA A 145 54.04 28.49 -66.42
C ALA A 145 54.83 27.17 -66.52
N SER A 146 55.56 26.84 -65.46
CA SER A 146 56.08 25.50 -65.18
C SER A 146 55.06 24.72 -64.33
N ASP A 147 54.88 23.45 -64.67
CA ASP A 147 53.99 22.48 -64.04
C ASP A 147 54.11 22.40 -62.51
N GLY A 148 52.97 22.34 -61.84
CA GLY A 148 52.88 22.15 -60.40
C GLY A 148 51.57 21.50 -59.97
N GLY A 149 51.58 20.17 -59.91
CA GLY A 149 50.94 19.39 -58.85
C GLY A 149 49.43 19.16 -58.90
N SER A 150 49.07 17.95 -59.32
CA SER A 150 47.81 17.22 -59.10
C SER A 150 47.01 17.61 -57.85
N GLY A 151 45.76 18.05 -58.08
CA GLY A 151 44.74 18.14 -57.03
C GLY A 151 44.37 16.76 -56.48
N SER A 152 44.46 16.61 -55.17
CA SER A 152 43.83 15.51 -54.45
C SER A 152 42.32 15.77 -54.36
N ALA A 153 41.56 14.71 -54.62
CA ALA A 153 40.11 14.64 -54.65
C ALA A 153 39.46 15.36 -53.47
N GLY A 154 38.42 16.15 -53.77
CA GLY A 154 37.51 16.67 -52.78
C GLY A 154 36.77 15.53 -52.09
N ASP A 155 36.96 15.40 -50.78
CA ASP A 155 36.01 14.69 -49.96
C ASP A 155 34.69 15.48 -50.00
N SER A 156 33.68 14.78 -50.48
CA SER A 156 32.29 15.17 -50.52
C SER A 156 31.89 16.03 -49.32
N ALA A 157 31.28 17.18 -49.60
CA ALA A 157 30.40 17.85 -48.67
C ALA A 157 29.27 16.86 -48.31
N GLY A 158 29.49 16.06 -47.28
CA GLY A 158 28.43 15.34 -46.61
C GLY A 158 27.52 16.42 -46.03
N ASN A 159 26.34 16.59 -46.63
CA ASN A 159 25.22 17.22 -45.95
C ASN A 159 25.12 16.52 -44.59
N GLY A 160 25.54 17.22 -43.54
CA GLY A 160 25.40 16.74 -42.17
C GLY A 160 23.92 16.52 -41.95
N PHE A 161 23.49 15.25 -42.00
CA PHE A 161 22.18 14.88 -41.52
C PHE A 161 22.08 15.44 -40.11
N SER A 162 21.05 16.26 -39.86
CA SER A 162 20.56 16.55 -38.52
C SER A 162 20.63 15.26 -37.73
N GLY A 163 21.48 15.20 -36.70
CA GLY A 163 21.66 14.01 -35.89
C GLY A 163 20.28 13.45 -35.55
N ARG A 164 20.05 12.17 -35.89
CA ARG A 164 18.78 11.50 -35.59
C ARG A 164 18.47 11.76 -34.12
N LEU A 165 17.24 12.19 -33.86
CA LEU A 165 16.65 12.23 -32.53
C LEU A 165 17.05 10.92 -31.81
N ALA A 166 17.81 11.01 -30.72
CA ALA A 166 17.93 9.86 -29.84
C ALA A 166 16.52 9.57 -29.36
N LEU A 167 15.91 8.49 -29.85
CA LEU A 167 14.59 8.09 -29.38
C LEU A 167 14.71 7.89 -27.87
N ALA A 168 13.86 8.58 -27.11
CA ALA A 168 13.72 8.34 -25.68
C ALA A 168 13.48 6.85 -25.44
N GLY A 169 14.21 6.27 -24.48
CA GLY A 169 13.94 4.91 -24.02
C GLY A 169 12.48 4.82 -23.57
N GLY A 170 11.80 3.72 -23.93
CA GLY A 170 10.41 3.50 -23.55
C GLY A 170 10.22 3.63 -22.04
N SER A 171 9.06 4.15 -21.62
CA SER A 171 8.68 4.20 -20.21
C SER A 171 8.74 2.81 -19.58
N GLY A 172 9.44 2.69 -18.45
CA GLY A 172 9.28 1.55 -17.56
C GLY A 172 7.83 1.55 -17.08
N GLY A 173 7.03 0.60 -17.55
CA GLY A 173 5.68 0.41 -17.03
C GLY A 173 5.75 0.09 -15.54
N ALA A 174 4.77 0.58 -14.78
CA ALA A 174 4.57 0.13 -13.41
C ALA A 174 4.44 -1.41 -13.44
N GLY A 175 5.26 -2.10 -12.65
CA GLY A 175 5.18 -3.55 -12.52
C GLY A 175 3.85 -3.93 -11.90
N ILE A 176 2.87 -4.29 -12.73
CA ILE A 176 1.62 -4.87 -12.27
C ILE A 176 1.95 -6.29 -11.80
N HIS A 177 2.08 -6.49 -10.49
CA HIS A 177 2.03 -7.81 -9.90
C HIS A 177 0.60 -8.33 -10.06
N SER A 178 0.31 -9.02 -11.16
CA SER A 178 -0.94 -9.76 -11.31
C SER A 178 -0.93 -10.95 -10.35
N VAL A 179 -1.81 -10.90 -9.36
CA VAL A 179 -2.14 -12.04 -8.52
C VAL A 179 -2.78 -13.09 -9.42
N ALA A 180 -2.06 -14.17 -9.71
CA ALA A 180 -2.62 -15.33 -10.39
C ALA A 180 -3.63 -16.00 -9.46
N THR A 181 -4.92 -15.76 -9.70
CA THR A 181 -6.02 -16.49 -9.05
C THR A 181 -6.06 -17.92 -9.58
N ALA A 182 -5.84 -18.88 -8.70
CA ALA A 182 -6.17 -20.27 -8.94
C ALA A 182 -7.69 -20.44 -8.84
N GLY A 183 -8.37 -20.57 -9.99
CA GLY A 183 -9.73 -21.11 -10.09
C GLY A 183 -10.79 -20.14 -10.58
N GLY A 184 -11.30 -20.38 -11.80
CA GLY A 184 -12.61 -19.89 -12.26
C GLY A 184 -12.58 -18.87 -13.40
N ASN A 185 -12.80 -19.37 -14.61
CA ASN A 185 -13.12 -18.67 -15.88
C ASN A 185 -13.34 -17.15 -15.82
N ALA A 186 -12.41 -16.39 -16.38
CA ALA A 186 -12.67 -15.06 -16.92
C ALA A 186 -12.09 -14.95 -18.34
N LEU A 187 -12.94 -14.47 -19.25
CA LEU A 187 -12.68 -14.29 -20.68
C LEU A 187 -11.32 -13.63 -20.95
N ALA A 188 -10.49 -14.32 -21.72
CA ALA A 188 -9.28 -13.76 -22.31
C ALA A 188 -9.63 -12.85 -23.49
N PHE A 189 -9.35 -11.56 -23.38
CA PHE A 189 -9.01 -10.76 -24.56
C PHE A 189 -7.54 -11.03 -24.88
N ALA A 190 -7.31 -11.81 -25.92
CA ALA A 190 -6.00 -12.00 -26.51
C ALA A 190 -5.48 -10.66 -27.06
N SER A 191 -4.47 -10.07 -26.42
CA SER A 191 -3.58 -9.12 -27.08
C SER A 191 -2.46 -9.93 -27.74
N GLY A 192 -2.68 -10.27 -29.01
CA GLY A 192 -1.62 -10.82 -29.87
C GLY A 192 -0.49 -9.80 -30.01
N GLY A 193 0.72 -10.25 -29.73
CA GLY A 193 1.94 -9.56 -30.14
C GLY A 193 2.05 -9.56 -31.67
N GLY A 194 2.56 -8.46 -32.21
CA GLY A 194 2.87 -8.32 -33.62
C GLY A 194 3.50 -6.97 -33.89
N GLY A 195 4.83 -6.93 -33.90
CA GLY A 195 5.58 -5.77 -34.36
C GLY A 195 5.26 -5.46 -35.83
N GLY A 196 5.33 -4.18 -36.17
CA GLY A 196 5.20 -3.69 -37.53
C GLY A 196 5.46 -2.19 -37.57
N GLY A 197 6.64 -1.81 -38.04
CA GLY A 197 6.92 -0.42 -38.37
C GLY A 197 6.05 0.05 -39.54
N GLY A 198 5.77 1.36 -39.57
CA GLY A 198 5.06 2.00 -40.68
C GLY A 198 4.82 3.46 -40.35
N GLY A 199 5.55 4.35 -41.02
CA GLY A 199 5.45 5.79 -40.81
C GLY A 199 4.31 6.47 -41.59
N SER A 200 4.23 7.77 -41.31
CA SER A 200 3.64 8.88 -42.09
C SER A 200 2.13 9.09 -42.09
N GLY A 201 1.76 10.36 -41.89
CA GLY A 201 0.53 10.94 -42.43
C GLY A 201 -0.27 11.79 -41.45
N GLY A 202 -0.05 13.10 -41.43
CA GLY A 202 -0.89 14.03 -40.67
C GLY A 202 -0.45 15.48 -40.79
N ALA A 203 -0.56 16.03 -42.00
CA ALA A 203 -0.44 17.46 -42.25
C ALA A 203 -1.63 18.20 -41.61
N GLY A 204 -1.35 19.17 -40.74
CA GLY A 204 -2.29 20.18 -40.27
C GLY A 204 -1.87 21.55 -40.82
N ALA A 205 -2.60 22.02 -41.83
CA ALA A 205 -2.42 23.32 -42.46
C ALA A 205 -2.90 24.45 -41.53
N ASP A 206 -2.10 25.50 -41.46
CA ASP A 206 -2.47 26.79 -40.88
C ASP A 206 -3.20 27.63 -41.95
N ILE A 207 -4.35 28.19 -41.59
CA ILE A 207 -5.19 29.06 -42.42
C ILE A 207 -4.99 30.48 -41.88
N THR A 208 -4.42 31.36 -42.69
CA THR A 208 -4.65 32.79 -42.54
C THR A 208 -4.93 33.43 -43.89
N ASN A 209 -6.17 33.91 -44.04
CA ASN A 209 -6.66 34.75 -45.13
C ASN A 209 -5.88 36.06 -45.19
N HIS A 210 -5.45 36.47 -46.38
CA HIS A 210 -5.39 37.89 -46.72
C HIS A 210 -5.77 38.12 -48.20
N CYS A 211 -6.57 39.17 -48.36
CA CYS A 211 -7.37 39.60 -49.51
C CYS A 211 -6.53 40.08 -50.70
N VAL A 212 -6.96 39.76 -51.92
CA VAL A 212 -6.52 40.40 -53.18
C VAL A 212 -7.59 41.41 -53.61
N VAL A 213 -7.18 42.67 -53.77
CA VAL A 213 -7.88 43.66 -54.59
C VAL A 213 -6.91 44.09 -55.70
N GLU A 214 -7.33 43.89 -56.94
CA GLU A 214 -6.70 44.39 -58.15
C GLU A 214 -7.36 45.72 -58.54
N VAL A 215 -6.60 46.82 -58.70
CA VAL A 215 -6.90 47.91 -59.66
C VAL A 215 -5.61 48.66 -60.06
N ALA A 216 -5.41 48.78 -61.38
CA ALA A 216 -4.69 49.82 -62.15
C ALA A 216 -3.15 49.89 -62.17
N GLY A 217 -2.56 49.15 -63.12
CA GLY A 217 -1.87 49.75 -64.27
C GLY A 217 -0.86 50.90 -64.07
N VAL A 218 0.30 50.63 -63.47
CA VAL A 218 1.50 51.48 -63.61
C VAL A 218 2.78 50.65 -63.71
N CYS A 219 3.52 50.79 -64.81
CA CYS A 219 4.90 50.32 -64.94
C CYS A 219 5.83 51.31 -64.20
N PHE A 220 6.58 50.85 -63.21
CA PHE A 220 7.71 51.58 -62.65
C PHE A 220 9.03 50.96 -63.10
N ALA A 221 9.81 51.71 -63.87
CA ALA A 221 11.22 51.41 -64.12
C ALA A 221 12.06 52.09 -63.04
N PHE A 222 12.74 51.30 -62.21
CA PHE A 222 13.78 51.81 -61.31
C PHE A 222 15.15 51.61 -61.94
N THR A 223 15.87 52.73 -62.10
CA THR A 223 17.31 52.72 -62.39
C THR A 223 18.04 52.66 -61.06
N PHE A 224 18.69 51.53 -60.76
CA PHE A 224 19.65 51.48 -59.65
C PHE A 224 20.99 52.03 -60.13
N THR A 225 21.42 53.14 -59.54
CA THR A 225 22.84 53.51 -59.55
C THR A 225 23.49 52.85 -58.34
N VAL A 226 24.40 51.91 -58.59
CA VAL A 226 25.21 51.31 -57.54
C VAL A 226 26.45 52.19 -57.39
N ASN A 227 26.51 53.02 -56.34
CA ASN A 227 27.79 53.48 -55.81
C ASN A 227 28.25 52.42 -54.80
N SER A 228 29.27 51.65 -55.16
CA SER A 228 29.95 50.77 -54.21
C SER A 228 31.12 51.52 -53.59
N ASN A 229 30.91 52.03 -52.36
CA ASN A 229 32.03 52.19 -51.44
C ASN A 229 32.30 50.80 -50.87
N ALA A 230 33.54 50.33 -50.96
CA ALA A 230 33.96 49.11 -50.26
C ALA A 230 33.87 49.38 -48.74
N THR A 231 32.90 48.77 -48.08
CA THR A 231 32.87 48.65 -46.62
C THR A 231 33.62 47.39 -46.22
N ASP A 232 34.26 47.42 -45.05
CA ASP A 232 34.90 46.25 -44.42
C ASP A 232 33.99 45.01 -44.49
N GLY A 233 34.59 43.84 -44.70
CA GLY A 233 33.87 42.56 -44.64
C GLY A 233 33.13 42.44 -43.31
N SER A 234 31.83 42.13 -43.36
CA SER A 234 31.04 41.95 -42.14
C SER A 234 31.62 40.80 -41.29
N PRO A 235 31.66 40.93 -39.95
CA PRO A 235 32.06 39.84 -39.08
C PRO A 235 31.24 38.56 -39.37
N GLY A 236 31.92 37.41 -39.33
CA GLY A 236 31.28 36.11 -39.47
C GLY A 236 30.11 35.95 -38.50
N ARG A 237 28.96 35.46 -38.97
CA ARG A 237 27.79 35.19 -38.12
C ARG A 237 28.14 34.13 -37.08
N THR A 238 27.98 34.41 -35.78
CA THR A 238 28.14 33.42 -34.71
C THR A 238 27.34 32.15 -35.00
N GLY A 239 27.93 30.96 -34.76
CA GLY A 239 27.25 29.69 -34.92
C GLY A 239 26.00 29.61 -34.04
N GLY A 240 24.94 28.95 -34.52
CA GLY A 240 23.70 28.79 -33.75
C GLY A 240 23.91 28.02 -32.45
N SER A 241 23.20 28.40 -31.39
CA SER A 241 23.14 27.64 -30.14
C SER A 241 22.63 26.22 -30.39
N GLY A 242 23.18 25.24 -29.67
CA GLY A 242 22.67 23.86 -29.70
C GLY A 242 21.19 23.81 -29.29
N ARG A 243 20.43 22.84 -29.79
CA ARG A 243 19.06 22.62 -29.34
C ARG A 243 19.06 22.17 -27.89
N SER A 244 18.20 22.78 -27.08
CA SER A 244 17.91 22.34 -25.71
C SER A 244 17.44 20.89 -25.72
N ALA A 245 17.92 20.12 -24.74
CA ALA A 245 17.45 18.77 -24.51
C ALA A 245 16.00 18.73 -23.99
N VAL A 246 15.38 17.56 -24.09
CA VAL A 246 14.06 17.24 -23.53
C VAL A 246 14.21 16.62 -22.15
N ASP A 247 13.47 17.15 -21.17
CA ASP A 247 13.40 16.63 -19.80
C ASP A 247 12.87 15.19 -19.77
N GLY A 248 13.34 14.41 -18.80
CA GLY A 248 12.87 13.04 -18.61
C GLY A 248 11.41 13.01 -18.15
N ALA A 249 10.63 12.03 -18.62
CA ALA A 249 9.28 11.84 -18.13
C ALA A 249 9.28 11.40 -16.65
N PRO A 250 8.33 11.87 -15.83
CA PRO A 250 8.23 11.43 -14.46
C PRO A 250 7.79 9.96 -14.37
N GLY A 251 8.14 9.30 -13.26
CA GLY A 251 7.67 7.97 -12.92
C GLY A 251 6.19 7.99 -12.49
N ALA A 252 5.47 6.91 -12.77
CA ALA A 252 4.10 6.74 -12.31
C ALA A 252 4.05 6.51 -10.79
N GLY A 253 3.03 7.03 -10.11
CA GLY A 253 2.75 6.66 -8.72
C GLY A 253 2.41 5.18 -8.60
N GLY A 254 2.72 4.59 -7.44
CA GLY A 254 2.31 3.24 -7.12
C GLY A 254 0.78 3.12 -7.06
N LEU A 255 0.27 1.92 -7.29
CA LEU A 255 -1.15 1.57 -7.11
C LEU A 255 -1.30 0.53 -5.99
N ASN A 256 -2.39 0.61 -5.24
CA ASN A 256 -2.86 -0.49 -4.41
C ASN A 256 -4.14 -1.02 -5.04
N THR A 257 -4.14 -2.28 -5.48
CA THR A 257 -5.29 -2.93 -6.11
C THR A 257 -6.07 -3.82 -5.13
N GLY A 258 -5.80 -3.69 -3.83
CA GLY A 258 -6.52 -4.40 -2.78
C GLY A 258 -8.02 -4.14 -2.85
N GLY A 259 -8.84 -5.14 -2.56
CA GLY A 259 -10.29 -5.03 -2.53
C GLY A 259 -10.88 -6.30 -1.94
N GLY A 260 -11.83 -6.16 -1.01
CA GLY A 260 -12.32 -7.28 -0.18
C GLY A 260 -11.25 -7.79 0.81
N LEU A 261 -11.46 -8.95 1.44
CA LEU A 261 -10.62 -9.49 2.54
C LEU A 261 -9.18 -9.92 2.14
N LEU A 262 -8.71 -9.54 0.94
CA LEU A 262 -7.35 -9.84 0.46
C LEU A 262 -6.38 -8.77 0.95
N LEU A 263 -5.42 -9.19 1.78
CA LEU A 263 -4.30 -8.36 2.19
C LEU A 263 -3.37 -8.12 1.00
N SER A 264 -3.19 -6.85 0.64
CA SER A 264 -2.30 -6.39 -0.42
C SER A 264 -1.39 -5.30 0.12
N GLY A 265 -0.08 -5.42 -0.07
CA GLY A 265 0.80 -4.27 0.09
C GLY A 265 0.57 -3.26 -1.03
N GLY A 266 1.03 -2.03 -0.82
CA GLY A 266 1.11 -1.04 -1.89
C GLY A 266 2.21 -1.43 -2.88
N SER A 267 2.01 -1.18 -4.18
CA SER A 267 3.12 -1.24 -5.13
C SER A 267 4.03 -0.02 -5.01
N GLY A 268 5.32 -0.20 -5.31
CA GLY A 268 6.26 0.91 -5.38
C GLY A 268 5.98 1.84 -6.55
N GLY A 269 6.38 3.10 -6.42
CA GLY A 269 6.34 4.08 -7.51
C GLY A 269 7.36 3.74 -8.59
N GLY A 270 7.06 4.12 -9.83
CA GLY A 270 8.00 4.03 -10.94
C GLY A 270 9.15 5.02 -10.80
N GLY A 271 10.34 4.64 -11.26
CA GLY A 271 11.46 5.57 -11.41
C GLY A 271 11.22 6.55 -12.55
N GLY A 272 11.73 7.78 -12.39
CA GLY A 272 11.75 8.78 -13.45
C GLY A 272 12.74 8.43 -14.56
N GLN A 273 12.44 8.88 -15.78
CA GLN A 273 13.35 8.72 -16.90
C GLN A 273 14.53 9.70 -16.80
N GLY A 274 15.69 9.31 -17.34
CA GLY A 274 16.82 10.21 -17.49
C GLY A 274 16.49 11.31 -18.51
N GLY A 275 16.96 12.52 -18.25
CA GLY A 275 16.90 13.63 -19.20
C GLY A 275 17.74 13.31 -20.43
N THR A 276 17.37 13.82 -21.59
CA THR A 276 18.20 13.65 -22.78
C THR A 276 19.44 14.54 -22.72
N GLY A 277 20.53 14.13 -23.39
CA GLY A 277 21.70 14.97 -23.57
C GLY A 277 21.41 16.14 -24.52
N GLY A 278 21.96 17.31 -24.22
CA GLY A 278 21.92 18.47 -25.11
C GLY A 278 22.65 18.17 -26.40
N SER A 279 22.18 18.72 -27.52
CA SER A 279 22.95 18.67 -28.77
C SER A 279 24.13 19.65 -28.70
N GLY A 280 25.24 19.32 -29.36
CA GLY A 280 26.35 20.24 -29.54
C GLY A 280 25.92 21.52 -30.26
N GLY A 281 26.56 22.64 -29.92
CA GLY A 281 26.36 23.90 -30.63
C GLY A 281 26.78 23.76 -32.09
N GLY A 282 26.08 24.46 -32.99
CA GLY A 282 26.46 24.51 -34.40
C GLY A 282 27.88 25.04 -34.56
N GLY A 283 28.60 24.53 -35.57
CA GLY A 283 29.96 24.98 -35.89
C GLY A 283 30.01 26.51 -36.04
N GLY A 284 31.11 27.11 -35.60
CA GLY A 284 31.30 28.57 -35.61
C GLY A 284 31.14 29.15 -37.02
N GLY A 285 30.71 30.40 -37.07
CA GLY A 285 30.54 31.16 -38.31
C GLY A 285 31.73 31.08 -39.25
N GLN A 286 31.45 31.15 -40.55
CA GLN A 286 32.48 31.42 -41.56
C GLN A 286 33.23 32.69 -41.15
N GLY A 287 34.57 32.67 -41.14
CA GLY A 287 35.34 33.87 -40.85
C GLY A 287 35.06 34.96 -41.90
N GLY A 288 35.11 36.22 -41.49
CA GLY A 288 34.88 37.35 -42.39
C GLY A 288 35.92 37.35 -43.52
N GLY A 289 35.48 37.60 -44.75
CA GLY A 289 36.40 37.75 -45.89
C GLY A 289 37.26 39.00 -45.73
N GLY A 290 38.57 38.86 -45.95
CA GLY A 290 39.49 40.00 -45.98
C GLY A 290 39.15 40.93 -47.14
N GLY A 291 39.07 42.24 -46.88
CA GLY A 291 38.82 43.25 -47.90
C GLY A 291 40.07 43.48 -48.76
N GLY A 292 39.99 43.20 -50.06
CA GLY A 292 41.02 43.59 -51.03
C GLY A 292 40.83 45.05 -51.44
N GLY A 293 41.85 45.89 -51.24
CA GLY A 293 41.88 47.26 -51.73
C GLY A 293 42.24 47.32 -53.21
N TRP A 294 41.35 47.87 -54.05
CA TRP A 294 41.62 48.09 -55.46
C TRP A 294 42.42 49.39 -55.64
N GLY A 295 43.70 49.28 -55.99
CA GLY A 295 44.53 50.41 -56.42
C GLY A 295 44.22 50.80 -57.88
N SER A 296 44.13 52.10 -58.16
CA SER A 296 44.00 52.62 -59.52
C SER A 296 45.30 52.43 -60.33
N GLU A 297 45.18 52.42 -61.66
CA GLU A 297 46.11 51.92 -62.70
C GLU A 297 47.59 52.42 -62.66
N LEU A 298 48.01 53.25 -61.70
CA LEU A 298 49.40 53.69 -61.53
C LEU A 298 50.06 53.30 -60.18
N VAL A 299 49.33 52.70 -59.23
CA VAL A 299 49.89 52.22 -57.96
C VAL A 299 49.24 50.89 -57.58
N SER A 300 49.92 49.77 -57.81
CA SER A 300 49.52 48.46 -57.25
C SER A 300 49.48 48.56 -55.72
N GLY A 301 48.28 48.39 -55.14
CA GLY A 301 48.09 48.18 -53.71
C GLY A 301 48.60 46.80 -53.29
N GLY A 302 48.92 46.62 -52.00
CA GLY A 302 49.30 45.32 -51.44
C GLY A 302 48.14 44.32 -51.50
N ASP A 303 48.46 43.02 -51.47
CA ASP A 303 47.47 41.95 -51.45
C ASP A 303 46.61 42.06 -50.18
N GLY A 304 45.30 41.82 -50.32
CA GLY A 304 44.39 41.77 -49.16
C GLY A 304 44.69 40.58 -48.25
N GLY A 305 44.54 40.76 -46.93
CA GLY A 305 44.68 39.68 -45.95
C GLY A 305 43.70 38.51 -46.17
N SER A 306 44.05 37.34 -45.65
CA SER A 306 43.16 36.16 -45.72
C SER A 306 42.04 36.24 -44.67
N GLY A 307 40.89 35.61 -44.93
CA GLY A 307 39.83 35.48 -43.93
C GLY A 307 40.20 34.47 -42.84
N GLY A 308 39.82 34.74 -41.59
CA GLY A 308 40.05 33.82 -40.47
C GLY A 308 39.27 32.50 -40.57
N ASN A 309 39.69 31.48 -39.82
CA ASN A 309 38.93 30.24 -39.70
C ASN A 309 37.79 30.40 -38.68
N GLY A 310 36.65 29.74 -38.92
CA GLY A 310 35.57 29.67 -37.94
C GLY A 310 35.96 28.84 -36.70
N GLY A 311 35.45 29.23 -35.52
CA GLY A 311 35.61 28.47 -34.28
C GLY A 311 34.92 27.10 -34.30
N ALA A 312 35.38 26.16 -33.46
CA ALA A 312 34.70 24.88 -33.28
C ALA A 312 33.39 25.07 -32.50
N GLY A 313 32.34 24.30 -32.81
CA GLY A 313 31.11 24.30 -32.02
C GLY A 313 31.34 23.68 -30.63
N GLY A 314 30.63 24.15 -29.61
CA GLY A 314 30.66 23.59 -28.26
C GLY A 314 30.01 22.20 -28.16
N SER A 315 30.43 21.37 -27.20
CA SER A 315 29.82 20.06 -26.95
C SER A 315 28.54 20.20 -26.15
N GLY A 316 27.53 19.37 -26.45
CA GLY A 316 26.28 19.37 -25.69
C GLY A 316 26.49 18.84 -24.27
N GLY A 317 25.69 19.33 -23.32
CA GLY A 317 25.70 18.89 -21.93
C GLY A 317 25.04 17.52 -21.75
N SER A 318 25.42 16.76 -20.73
CA SER A 318 24.76 15.50 -20.40
C SER A 318 23.42 15.72 -19.72
N GLY A 319 22.43 14.87 -20.01
CA GLY A 319 21.16 14.89 -19.29
C GLY A 319 21.31 14.46 -17.84
N GLY A 320 20.38 14.88 -16.99
CA GLY A 320 20.31 14.50 -15.59
C GLY A 320 19.71 13.11 -15.40
N ASN A 321 20.13 12.40 -14.35
CA ASN A 321 19.53 11.13 -13.95
C ASN A 321 18.10 11.34 -13.45
N GLY A 322 17.20 10.41 -13.76
CA GLY A 322 15.86 10.38 -13.21
C GLY A 322 15.85 10.07 -11.70
N GLY A 323 14.83 10.56 -11.02
CA GLY A 323 14.60 10.27 -9.60
C GLY A 323 14.10 8.84 -9.39
N SER A 324 14.36 8.26 -8.23
CA SER A 324 13.81 6.95 -7.88
C SER A 324 12.39 7.04 -7.37
N GLY A 325 11.58 6.03 -7.66
CA GLY A 325 10.25 5.91 -7.07
C GLY A 325 10.30 5.53 -5.58
N GLY A 326 9.25 5.85 -4.84
CA GLY A 326 9.11 5.46 -3.43
C GLY A 326 8.64 4.02 -3.28
N GLY A 327 9.04 3.34 -2.20
CA GLY A 327 8.56 2.01 -1.84
C GLY A 327 7.08 2.02 -1.47
N GLY A 328 6.36 0.94 -1.77
CA GLY A 328 4.96 0.78 -1.38
C GLY A 328 4.81 0.35 0.08
N GLY A 329 3.76 0.84 0.72
CA GLY A 329 3.43 0.54 2.12
C GLY A 329 3.09 -0.94 2.34
N GLY A 330 3.25 -1.41 3.58
CA GLY A 330 3.08 -2.81 3.93
C GLY A 330 1.64 -3.28 4.07
N ALA A 331 1.46 -4.58 4.33
CA ALA A 331 0.17 -5.18 4.62
C ALA A 331 0.15 -5.80 6.02
N LEU A 332 -0.84 -5.40 6.82
CA LEU A 332 -1.06 -5.90 8.18
C LEU A 332 -2.51 -6.36 8.36
N ALA A 333 -2.69 -7.53 8.94
CA ALA A 333 -3.97 -7.94 9.51
C ALA A 333 -3.83 -8.27 10.99
N ILE A 334 -4.80 -7.86 11.78
CA ILE A 334 -5.02 -8.35 13.13
C ILE A 334 -6.41 -8.97 13.16
N SER A 335 -6.46 -10.27 13.44
CA SER A 335 -7.68 -11.05 13.58
C SER A 335 -7.71 -11.63 14.99
N ALA A 336 -8.65 -11.19 15.83
CA ALA A 336 -8.82 -11.71 17.19
C ALA A 336 -10.16 -12.42 17.31
N TYR A 337 -10.21 -13.60 17.92
CA TYR A 337 -11.47 -14.32 18.08
C TYR A 337 -12.42 -13.55 19.01
N GLY A 338 -11.89 -12.93 20.07
CA GLY A 338 -12.65 -12.11 20.99
C GLY A 338 -12.76 -10.66 20.52
N ARG A 339 -12.08 -9.78 21.25
CA ARG A 339 -12.17 -8.33 21.12
C ARG A 339 -10.85 -7.72 20.64
N ILE A 340 -10.91 -6.72 19.76
CA ILE A 340 -9.80 -5.80 19.51
C ILE A 340 -10.12 -4.48 20.20
N VAL A 341 -9.32 -4.07 21.17
CA VAL A 341 -9.36 -2.72 21.77
C VAL A 341 -8.11 -1.99 21.35
N SER A 342 -8.24 -0.92 20.55
CA SER A 342 -7.10 -0.19 20.03
C SER A 342 -7.21 1.32 20.22
N GLY A 343 -6.16 1.88 20.83
CA GLY A 343 -5.82 3.31 20.79
C GLY A 343 -4.50 3.60 20.07
N GLY A 344 -3.90 2.59 19.42
CA GLY A 344 -2.58 2.70 18.79
C GLY A 344 -2.57 3.47 17.46
N LEU A 345 -1.36 3.71 16.95
CA LEU A 345 -1.12 4.20 15.60
C LEU A 345 -0.68 3.03 14.70
N PHE A 346 -1.41 2.82 13.61
CA PHE A 346 -1.04 1.89 12.55
C PHE A 346 -0.53 2.70 11.36
N ASP A 347 0.74 2.55 11.01
CA ASP A 347 1.32 3.18 9.82
C ASP A 347 1.66 2.12 8.78
N VAL A 348 0.97 2.16 7.64
CA VAL A 348 1.25 1.35 6.44
C VAL A 348 1.44 2.25 5.23
N SER A 349 1.90 3.49 5.42
CA SER A 349 2.04 4.46 4.34
C SER A 349 3.10 4.09 3.31
N GLY A 350 2.91 4.57 2.08
CA GLY A 350 3.91 4.48 1.02
C GLY A 350 4.96 5.60 1.17
N ALA A 351 6.17 5.35 0.67
CA ALA A 351 7.27 6.30 0.76
C ALA A 351 7.26 7.29 -0.41
N ASP A 352 7.89 8.44 -0.19
CA ASP A 352 8.04 9.48 -1.20
C ASP A 352 9.04 9.06 -2.29
N GLY A 353 8.76 9.43 -3.54
CA GLY A 353 9.71 9.39 -4.64
C GLY A 353 10.72 10.54 -4.54
N THR A 354 11.90 10.39 -5.17
CA THR A 354 12.90 11.45 -5.19
C THR A 354 12.79 12.32 -6.44
N PRO A 355 13.18 13.61 -6.38
CA PRO A 355 13.36 14.42 -7.57
C PRO A 355 14.42 13.83 -8.51
N GLY A 356 14.31 14.15 -9.79
CA GLY A 356 15.39 13.92 -10.75
C GLY A 356 16.51 14.96 -10.60
N SER A 357 17.71 14.61 -11.04
CA SER A 357 18.85 15.54 -11.03
C SER A 357 18.83 16.47 -12.25
N ALA A 358 19.36 17.68 -12.09
CA ALA A 358 19.54 18.60 -13.21
C ALA A 358 20.57 18.07 -14.22
N GLY A 359 20.36 18.35 -15.50
CA GLY A 359 21.36 18.10 -16.53
C GLY A 359 22.58 19.00 -16.38
N GLN A 360 23.72 18.56 -16.90
CA GLN A 360 24.94 19.39 -16.95
C GLN A 360 24.88 20.32 -18.16
N SER A 361 25.47 21.51 -18.04
CA SER A 361 25.62 22.41 -19.19
C SER A 361 26.66 21.89 -20.17
N GLY A 362 26.46 22.18 -21.46
CA GLY A 362 27.47 21.90 -22.49
C GLY A 362 28.70 22.79 -22.36
N LEU A 363 29.83 22.33 -22.89
CA LEU A 363 31.05 23.15 -22.96
C LEU A 363 30.93 24.17 -24.10
N SER A 364 31.48 25.35 -23.90
CA SER A 364 31.60 26.35 -24.96
C SER A 364 32.59 25.92 -26.05
N GLY A 365 32.30 26.29 -27.30
CA GLY A 365 33.18 26.06 -28.43
C GLY A 365 34.45 26.91 -28.37
N GLY A 366 35.55 26.41 -28.93
CA GLY A 366 36.80 27.16 -29.05
C GLY A 366 36.70 28.30 -30.06
N ALA A 367 37.36 29.43 -29.80
CA ALA A 367 37.47 30.54 -30.75
C ALA A 367 38.22 30.12 -32.03
N GLY A 368 37.81 30.69 -33.17
CA GLY A 368 38.51 30.52 -34.46
C GLY A 368 39.85 31.26 -34.46
N SER A 369 40.76 30.85 -35.34
CA SER A 369 42.01 31.57 -35.58
C SER A 369 41.78 32.77 -36.49
N GLY A 370 42.38 33.93 -36.19
CA GLY A 370 42.41 35.08 -37.11
C GLY A 370 43.07 34.74 -38.45
N GLY A 371 42.69 35.47 -39.50
CA GLY A 371 43.34 35.42 -40.80
C GLY A 371 44.73 36.06 -40.74
N SER A 372 45.55 35.82 -41.77
CA SER A 372 46.86 36.46 -41.90
C SER A 372 46.73 37.84 -42.54
N ASP A 373 47.46 38.83 -42.02
CA ASP A 373 47.57 40.15 -42.63
C ASP A 373 48.15 40.07 -44.05
N GLY A 374 47.75 41.01 -44.92
CA GLY A 374 48.27 41.13 -46.28
C GLY A 374 49.74 41.54 -46.31
N GLN A 375 50.51 41.04 -47.27
CA GLN A 375 51.92 41.41 -47.42
C GLN A 375 52.08 42.77 -48.11
N ALA A 376 53.00 43.61 -47.61
CA ALA A 376 53.37 44.84 -48.28
C ALA A 376 54.11 44.54 -49.60
N ALA A 377 53.77 45.25 -50.68
CA ALA A 377 54.40 45.04 -51.99
C ALA A 377 55.90 45.39 -51.96
N ILE A 378 56.75 44.39 -52.24
CA ILE A 378 58.21 44.52 -52.28
C ILE A 378 58.65 45.03 -53.65
N GLY A 379 59.29 46.22 -53.71
CA GLY A 379 60.17 46.51 -54.86
C GLY A 379 60.48 47.96 -55.29
N LEU A 380 59.87 49.03 -54.76
CA LEU A 380 60.19 50.41 -55.22
C LEU A 380 60.21 51.45 -54.08
N PRO A 381 61.03 52.52 -54.16
CA PRO A 381 61.37 53.44 -53.06
C PRO A 381 60.27 54.46 -52.68
N PHE A 382 58.99 54.17 -52.91
CA PHE A 382 57.88 55.03 -52.49
C PHE A 382 57.01 54.32 -51.45
N PRO A 383 56.57 55.00 -50.37
CA PRO A 383 55.72 54.40 -49.35
C PRO A 383 54.36 54.03 -49.97
N ARG A 384 54.10 52.72 -50.10
CA ARG A 384 52.79 52.19 -50.51
C ARG A 384 52.02 51.70 -49.28
N GLY A 385 50.69 51.64 -49.41
CA GLY A 385 49.80 51.19 -48.35
C GLY A 385 50.12 49.76 -47.90
N ALA A 386 50.09 49.53 -46.59
CA ALA A 386 50.19 48.19 -46.00
C ALA A 386 49.06 47.29 -46.54
N GLY A 387 49.33 45.99 -46.68
CA GLY A 387 48.26 45.01 -46.91
C GLY A 387 47.27 45.05 -45.76
N GLY A 388 45.99 44.83 -46.04
CA GLY A 388 44.94 44.89 -45.00
C GLY A 388 45.11 43.82 -43.93
N ASP A 389 44.74 44.13 -42.69
CA ASP A 389 44.75 43.20 -41.57
C ASP A 389 43.89 41.94 -41.87
N GLY A 390 44.33 40.78 -41.38
CA GLY A 390 43.59 39.53 -41.50
C GLY A 390 42.29 39.56 -40.69
N GLY A 391 41.21 38.98 -41.22
CA GLY A 391 39.92 39.00 -40.54
C GLY A 391 39.94 38.21 -39.21
N ALA A 392 39.35 38.75 -38.14
CA ALA A 392 39.22 38.03 -36.87
C ALA A 392 38.44 36.71 -37.03
N GLY A 393 38.93 35.63 -36.42
CA GLY A 393 38.25 34.34 -36.40
C GLY A 393 36.94 34.42 -35.60
N ALA A 394 35.89 33.74 -36.06
CA ALA A 394 34.61 33.74 -35.36
C ALA A 394 34.69 32.93 -34.05
N SER A 395 33.99 33.38 -33.00
CA SER A 395 33.82 32.59 -31.77
C SER A 395 33.02 31.31 -32.06
N GLY A 396 33.43 30.19 -31.47
CA GLY A 396 32.66 28.95 -31.48
C GLY A 396 31.30 29.11 -30.79
N GLY A 397 30.28 28.37 -31.23
CA GLY A 397 28.97 28.38 -30.57
C GLY A 397 29.03 27.72 -29.19
N SER A 398 28.17 28.14 -28.24
CA SER A 398 28.01 27.45 -26.96
C SER A 398 27.31 26.10 -27.14
N GLY A 399 27.77 25.08 -26.42
CA GLY A 399 27.06 23.81 -26.34
C GLY A 399 25.67 23.96 -25.71
N GLY A 400 24.70 23.13 -26.11
CA GLY A 400 23.38 23.11 -25.47
C GLY A 400 23.46 22.57 -24.05
N SER A 401 22.60 23.03 -23.13
CA SER A 401 22.43 22.41 -21.82
C SER A 401 21.78 21.03 -21.92
N GLY A 402 22.21 20.09 -21.08
CA GLY A 402 21.49 18.84 -20.87
C GLY A 402 20.19 19.07 -20.11
N ALA A 403 19.23 18.17 -20.30
CA ALA A 403 17.92 18.29 -19.69
C ALA A 403 17.88 17.70 -18.28
N THR A 404 16.89 18.09 -17.48
CA THR A 404 16.66 17.53 -16.13
C THR A 404 16.08 16.12 -16.24
N GLY A 405 16.47 15.23 -15.33
CA GLY A 405 15.83 13.92 -15.20
C GLY A 405 14.41 14.04 -14.66
N GLY A 406 13.52 13.15 -15.07
CA GLY A 406 12.16 13.08 -14.53
C GLY A 406 12.16 12.68 -13.06
N ALA A 407 11.20 13.18 -12.29
CA ALA A 407 11.02 12.78 -10.89
C ALA A 407 10.51 11.34 -10.76
N GLY A 408 10.82 10.66 -9.66
CA GLY A 408 10.20 9.37 -9.33
C GLY A 408 8.78 9.52 -8.79
N GLY A 409 7.93 8.52 -9.02
CA GLY A 409 6.58 8.47 -8.45
C GLY A 409 6.57 8.07 -6.97
N GLY A 410 5.57 8.52 -6.20
CA GLY A 410 5.39 8.07 -4.82
C GLY A 410 4.92 6.62 -4.74
N GLY A 411 5.29 5.90 -3.68
CA GLY A 411 4.81 4.53 -3.45
C GLY A 411 3.36 4.52 -2.98
N ALA A 412 2.58 3.50 -3.35
CA ALA A 412 1.21 3.38 -2.87
C ALA A 412 1.16 3.07 -1.37
N GLY A 413 0.09 3.52 -0.71
CA GLY A 413 -0.23 3.12 0.65
C GLY A 413 -0.57 1.63 0.75
N GLY A 414 -0.36 1.08 1.93
CA GLY A 414 -0.57 -0.31 2.28
C GLY A 414 -2.00 -0.66 2.68
N SER A 415 -2.19 -1.81 3.32
CA SER A 415 -3.52 -2.25 3.79
C SER A 415 -3.50 -2.68 5.25
N VAL A 416 -4.53 -2.28 6.00
CA VAL A 416 -4.79 -2.74 7.37
C VAL A 416 -6.14 -3.46 7.42
N LEU A 417 -6.18 -4.67 7.99
CA LEU A 417 -7.40 -5.37 8.38
C LEU A 417 -7.48 -5.48 9.90
N LEU A 418 -8.56 -4.99 10.49
CA LEU A 418 -8.94 -5.25 11.88
C LEU A 418 -10.21 -6.09 11.86
N ALA A 419 -10.11 -7.35 12.28
CA ALA A 419 -11.23 -8.28 12.30
C ALA A 419 -11.36 -8.94 13.67
N ALA A 420 -12.51 -8.81 14.31
CA ALA A 420 -12.78 -9.56 15.52
C ALA A 420 -14.27 -9.80 15.68
N SER A 421 -14.66 -10.49 16.75
CA SER A 421 -16.07 -10.51 17.09
C SER A 421 -16.53 -9.12 17.52
N VAL A 422 -15.69 -8.43 18.29
CA VAL A 422 -15.91 -7.04 18.75
C VAL A 422 -14.69 -6.20 18.42
N VAL A 423 -14.86 -5.08 17.72
CA VAL A 423 -13.75 -4.13 17.47
C VAL A 423 -14.08 -2.75 18.03
N GLU A 424 -13.23 -2.29 18.94
CA GLU A 424 -13.27 -0.98 19.59
C GLU A 424 -11.99 -0.20 19.24
N ALA A 425 -12.05 0.55 18.14
CA ALA A 425 -10.88 1.20 17.57
C ALA A 425 -11.03 2.72 17.44
N SER A 426 -12.04 3.32 18.06
CA SER A 426 -12.37 4.76 17.93
C SER A 426 -11.25 5.70 18.36
N ALA A 427 -10.36 5.24 19.23
CA ALA A 427 -9.19 6.01 19.69
C ALA A 427 -7.93 5.78 18.84
N SER A 428 -7.97 4.85 17.88
CA SER A 428 -6.81 4.52 17.05
C SER A 428 -6.76 5.33 15.75
N THR A 429 -5.57 5.43 15.18
CA THR A 429 -5.34 6.08 13.89
C THR A 429 -4.69 5.10 12.92
N VAL A 430 -5.17 5.07 11.68
CA VAL A 430 -4.61 4.30 10.58
C VAL A 430 -4.11 5.26 9.51
N ASN A 431 -2.80 5.29 9.29
CA ASN A 431 -2.19 5.98 8.17
C ASN A 431 -1.90 4.98 7.06
N ALA A 432 -2.66 5.06 5.97
CA ALA A 432 -2.45 4.27 4.77
C ALA A 432 -2.27 5.15 3.53
N ALA A 433 -1.83 6.40 3.71
CA ALA A 433 -1.60 7.31 2.59
C ALA A 433 -0.50 6.79 1.65
N GLY A 434 -0.65 7.06 0.35
CA GLY A 434 0.45 6.94 -0.59
C GLY A 434 1.49 8.04 -0.37
N GLY A 435 2.74 7.77 -0.74
CA GLY A 435 3.82 8.75 -0.69
C GLY A 435 3.68 9.82 -1.76
N ALA A 436 4.30 10.97 -1.54
CA ALA A 436 4.41 12.03 -2.53
C ALA A 436 5.32 11.61 -3.70
N GLY A 437 5.05 12.11 -4.90
CA GLY A 437 6.02 12.03 -6.00
C GLY A 437 7.19 12.98 -5.76
N GLY A 438 8.35 12.69 -6.36
CA GLY A 438 9.52 13.59 -6.33
C GLY A 438 9.31 14.91 -7.10
N GLY A 439 8.15 15.07 -7.74
CA GLY A 439 7.72 16.28 -8.45
C GLY A 439 6.19 16.38 -8.40
N ALA A 440 5.65 17.52 -8.84
CA ALA A 440 4.20 17.74 -8.84
C ALA A 440 3.47 16.72 -9.73
N GLY A 441 2.45 16.04 -9.19
CA GLY A 441 1.47 15.28 -9.98
C GLY A 441 1.58 13.76 -10.01
N ASN A 442 2.49 13.12 -9.25
CA ASN A 442 2.58 11.65 -9.21
C ASN A 442 2.61 11.06 -7.78
N PRO A 443 1.63 11.39 -6.90
CA PRO A 443 1.52 10.72 -5.61
C PRO A 443 1.18 9.24 -5.81
N GLY A 444 1.58 8.40 -4.87
CA GLY A 444 1.11 7.03 -4.79
C GLY A 444 -0.38 6.96 -4.45
N GLY A 445 -1.03 5.89 -4.90
CA GLY A 445 -2.42 5.62 -4.54
C GLY A 445 -2.60 5.42 -3.03
N ASN A 446 -3.79 5.77 -2.54
CA ASN A 446 -4.21 5.49 -1.17
C ASN A 446 -4.30 3.98 -0.91
N GLY A 447 -4.17 3.61 0.36
CA GLY A 447 -4.27 2.25 0.85
C GLY A 447 -5.70 1.83 1.21
N TYR A 448 -5.81 0.72 1.93
CA TYR A 448 -7.09 0.18 2.40
C TYR A 448 -7.13 0.00 3.91
N LEU A 449 -8.28 0.33 4.49
CA LEU A 449 -8.66 -0.05 5.83
C LEU A 449 -9.89 -0.96 5.74
N MET A 450 -9.74 -2.19 6.17
CA MET A 450 -10.81 -3.16 6.28
C MET A 450 -11.15 -3.35 7.75
N PHE A 451 -12.43 -3.23 8.07
CA PHE A 451 -12.93 -3.28 9.43
C PHE A 451 -14.06 -4.30 9.52
N ALA A 452 -13.86 -5.35 10.30
CA ALA A 452 -14.81 -6.44 10.46
C ALA A 452 -15.19 -6.62 11.93
N SER A 453 -16.46 -6.37 12.27
CA SER A 453 -17.00 -6.45 13.63
C SER A 453 -18.43 -6.97 13.59
N ASN A 454 -18.85 -7.73 14.60
CA ASN A 454 -20.25 -8.15 14.76
C ASN A 454 -21.07 -7.18 15.63
N THR A 455 -20.45 -6.11 16.10
CA THR A 455 -21.07 -5.06 16.90
C THR A 455 -20.94 -3.70 16.22
N SER A 456 -21.73 -2.71 16.66
CA SER A 456 -21.75 -1.34 16.12
C SER A 456 -20.53 -0.47 16.49
N GLY A 457 -19.42 -1.09 16.91
CA GLY A 457 -18.21 -0.46 17.43
C GLY A 457 -17.64 0.71 16.61
N GLY A 458 -16.89 1.57 17.30
CA GLY A 458 -16.31 2.79 16.71
C GLY A 458 -15.14 2.49 15.77
N LEU A 459 -15.15 3.16 14.61
CA LEU A 459 -14.08 3.08 13.62
C LEU A 459 -12.85 3.89 14.01
N PRO A 460 -11.65 3.46 13.57
CA PRO A 460 -10.44 4.29 13.67
C PRO A 460 -10.52 5.54 12.80
N ILE A 461 -9.70 6.53 13.16
CA ILE A 461 -9.42 7.68 12.29
C ILE A 461 -8.54 7.19 11.14
N SER A 462 -8.98 7.38 9.89
CA SER A 462 -8.26 6.92 8.70
C SER A 462 -7.69 8.08 7.91
N LEU A 463 -6.38 8.02 7.61
CA LEU A 463 -5.67 8.96 6.74
C LEU A 463 -5.24 8.24 5.47
N GLY A 464 -5.76 8.68 4.32
CA GLY A 464 -5.37 8.14 3.02
C GLY A 464 -5.74 6.67 2.80
N ALA A 465 -6.81 6.16 3.44
CA ALA A 465 -7.31 4.81 3.19
C ALA A 465 -8.75 4.81 2.64
N SER A 466 -9.03 3.92 1.70
CA SER A 466 -10.39 3.50 1.39
C SER A 466 -10.91 2.56 2.47
N LEU A 467 -12.08 2.86 3.03
CA LEU A 467 -12.69 2.06 4.09
C LEU A 467 -13.63 0.98 3.52
N SER A 468 -13.49 -0.26 3.98
CA SER A 468 -14.49 -1.33 3.82
C SER A 468 -14.95 -1.84 5.19
N ARG A 469 -16.24 -2.10 5.32
CA ARG A 469 -16.83 -2.72 6.51
C ARG A 469 -17.42 -4.07 6.17
N ASP A 470 -17.15 -5.07 7.00
CA ASP A 470 -17.68 -6.42 6.88
C ASP A 470 -18.16 -6.94 8.25
N ASP A 471 -18.84 -8.08 8.25
CA ASP A 471 -19.15 -8.82 9.46
C ASP A 471 -17.86 -9.33 10.13
N GLY A 472 -17.87 -9.34 11.47
CA GLY A 472 -16.77 -9.85 12.27
C GLY A 472 -16.52 -11.35 12.13
N LEU A 473 -15.56 -11.87 12.90
CA LEU A 473 -15.28 -13.30 12.91
C LEU A 473 -16.50 -14.08 13.45
N ARG A 474 -16.89 -15.14 12.74
CA ARG A 474 -17.98 -16.05 13.09
C ARG A 474 -17.56 -17.50 12.88
N GLY A 475 -18.20 -18.42 13.57
CA GLY A 475 -17.97 -19.86 13.45
C GLY A 475 -19.27 -20.65 13.55
N ALA A 476 -19.25 -21.89 13.04
CA ALA A 476 -20.41 -22.77 13.06
C ALA A 476 -20.79 -23.17 14.49
N ASN A 477 -21.96 -22.73 14.96
CA ASN A 477 -22.38 -22.93 16.33
C ASN A 477 -23.06 -24.29 16.51
N PRO A 478 -22.47 -25.23 17.28
CA PRO A 478 -23.01 -26.58 17.42
C PRO A 478 -24.32 -26.67 18.20
N PHE A 479 -24.77 -25.58 18.83
CA PHE A 479 -26.02 -25.51 19.59
C PHE A 479 -27.19 -24.95 18.78
N VAL A 480 -26.99 -24.53 17.52
CA VAL A 480 -28.03 -23.99 16.64
C VAL A 480 -28.15 -24.83 15.38
N ASP A 481 -29.36 -25.35 15.09
CA ASP A 481 -29.70 -26.12 13.88
C ASP A 481 -28.66 -27.20 13.51
N ALA A 482 -28.25 -28.01 14.50
CA ALA A 482 -27.25 -29.06 14.32
C ALA A 482 -25.87 -28.59 13.78
N GLY A 483 -25.49 -27.33 14.02
CA GLY A 483 -24.19 -26.78 13.61
C GLY A 483 -24.20 -26.02 12.29
N GLY A 484 -25.38 -25.80 11.68
CA GLY A 484 -25.48 -25.13 10.37
C GLY A 484 -25.32 -23.61 10.42
N THR A 485 -25.55 -22.99 11.57
CA THR A 485 -25.64 -21.54 11.70
C THR A 485 -24.35 -20.95 12.26
N ALA A 486 -23.77 -19.99 11.55
CA ALA A 486 -22.58 -19.29 12.01
C ALA A 486 -22.96 -18.16 12.99
N THR A 487 -22.35 -18.15 14.18
CA THR A 487 -22.55 -17.09 15.18
C THR A 487 -21.23 -16.37 15.47
N PRO A 488 -21.26 -15.14 15.99
CA PRO A 488 -20.08 -14.49 16.53
C PRO A 488 -19.43 -15.30 17.67
N PHE A 489 -18.16 -15.01 17.95
CA PHE A 489 -17.48 -15.48 19.16
C PHE A 489 -17.81 -14.55 20.33
N ILE A 490 -17.90 -15.08 21.54
CA ILE A 490 -18.19 -14.31 22.76
C ILE A 490 -16.87 -14.02 23.47
N PRO A 491 -16.42 -12.74 23.57
CA PRO A 491 -15.21 -12.40 24.32
C PRO A 491 -15.36 -12.68 25.83
N GLY A 492 -14.24 -12.90 26.53
CA GLY A 492 -14.22 -13.00 27.99
C GLY A 492 -14.69 -14.32 28.61
N LEU A 493 -15.12 -15.30 27.81
CA LEU A 493 -15.46 -16.63 28.31
C LEU A 493 -14.28 -17.31 29.03
N GLN A 494 -14.57 -18.23 29.94
CA GLN A 494 -13.53 -19.01 30.62
C GLN A 494 -12.75 -19.87 29.62
N GLY A 495 -11.45 -19.62 29.51
CA GLY A 495 -10.58 -20.26 28.50
C GLY A 495 -10.38 -19.42 27.24
N GLY A 496 -10.95 -18.21 27.19
CA GLY A 496 -10.87 -17.27 26.08
C GLY A 496 -12.10 -17.31 25.16
N ALA A 497 -12.11 -16.42 24.18
CA ALA A 497 -13.21 -16.21 23.26
C ALA A 497 -13.59 -17.48 22.50
N GLU A 498 -14.89 -17.76 22.47
CA GLU A 498 -15.46 -18.95 21.86
C GLU A 498 -16.91 -18.70 21.44
N LEU A 499 -17.45 -19.49 20.51
CA LEU A 499 -18.87 -19.45 20.11
C LEU A 499 -19.82 -19.76 21.28
N PHE A 500 -19.32 -20.46 22.29
CA PHE A 500 -20.03 -20.92 23.47
C PHE A 500 -19.06 -21.18 24.62
N GLY A 501 -19.53 -21.18 25.86
CA GLY A 501 -18.68 -21.53 26.99
C GLY A 501 -19.22 -21.06 28.34
N LEU A 502 -18.39 -21.17 29.37
CA LEU A 502 -18.73 -20.68 30.71
C LEU A 502 -18.41 -19.18 30.80
N LEU A 503 -19.33 -18.42 31.37
CA LEU A 503 -19.05 -17.03 31.74
C LEU A 503 -18.05 -17.01 32.90
N ASP A 504 -17.09 -16.08 32.86
CA ASP A 504 -16.28 -15.73 34.02
C ASP A 504 -17.14 -15.04 35.08
N GLN A 505 -17.35 -15.71 36.23
CA GLN A 505 -18.15 -15.19 37.34
C GLN A 505 -17.55 -13.92 37.96
N ALA A 506 -16.26 -13.63 37.74
CA ALA A 506 -15.64 -12.41 38.23
C ALA A 506 -16.15 -11.14 37.51
N LEU A 507 -16.74 -11.28 36.32
CA LEU A 507 -17.21 -10.18 35.50
C LEU A 507 -18.72 -9.89 35.65
N LEU A 508 -19.46 -10.78 36.32
CA LEU A 508 -20.91 -10.73 36.40
C LEU A 508 -21.42 -9.88 37.56
N ASP A 509 -22.49 -9.11 37.33
CA ASP A 509 -23.25 -8.47 38.40
C ASP A 509 -24.44 -9.39 38.80
N PRO A 510 -24.54 -9.82 40.07
CA PRO A 510 -25.70 -10.57 40.56
C PRO A 510 -27.05 -9.88 40.31
N ALA A 511 -27.08 -8.55 40.17
CA ALA A 511 -28.28 -7.77 39.88
C ALA A 511 -28.92 -8.14 38.54
N ASP A 512 -28.12 -8.53 37.54
CA ASP A 512 -28.59 -8.92 36.21
C ASP A 512 -29.52 -10.14 36.25
N PHE A 513 -29.41 -10.96 37.30
CA PHE A 513 -30.19 -12.18 37.49
C PHE A 513 -31.26 -12.06 38.57
N ALA A 514 -31.48 -10.87 39.15
CA ALA A 514 -32.38 -10.68 40.28
C ALA A 514 -33.84 -11.03 39.93
N ALA A 515 -34.32 -10.55 38.77
CA ALA A 515 -35.68 -10.83 38.29
C ALA A 515 -35.89 -12.34 38.08
N LEU A 516 -34.99 -13.00 37.36
CA LEU A 516 -35.01 -14.44 37.14
C LEU A 516 -35.00 -15.21 38.47
N ARG A 517 -34.05 -14.94 39.37
CA ARG A 517 -33.97 -15.65 40.66
C ARG A 517 -35.20 -15.42 41.54
N SER A 518 -35.81 -14.24 41.49
CA SER A 518 -37.03 -13.94 42.25
C SER A 518 -38.26 -14.67 41.73
N ALA A 519 -38.30 -14.99 40.44
CA ALA A 519 -39.40 -15.70 39.79
C ALA A 519 -39.22 -17.23 39.81
N ALA A 520 -38.06 -17.73 40.26
CA ALA A 520 -37.74 -19.15 40.24
C ALA A 520 -38.65 -19.96 41.18
N PRO A 521 -39.32 -21.03 40.68
CA PRO A 521 -40.01 -21.98 41.53
C PRO A 521 -39.08 -22.60 42.58
N GLY A 522 -39.64 -23.00 43.73
CA GLY A 522 -38.84 -23.55 44.84
C GLY A 522 -38.10 -24.86 44.52
N ASP A 523 -38.51 -25.55 43.46
CA ASP A 523 -37.90 -26.78 42.93
C ASP A 523 -37.11 -26.57 41.62
N ALA A 524 -36.93 -25.31 41.19
CA ALA A 524 -36.09 -25.00 40.03
C ALA A 524 -34.63 -25.37 40.30
N ARG A 525 -34.02 -26.06 39.33
CA ARG A 525 -32.62 -26.48 39.36
C ARG A 525 -31.75 -25.67 38.41
N ALA A 526 -32.30 -25.33 37.26
CA ALA A 526 -31.64 -24.50 36.25
C ALA A 526 -32.62 -23.52 35.61
N ALA A 527 -32.10 -22.52 34.91
CA ALA A 527 -32.89 -21.68 34.03
C ALA A 527 -32.20 -21.51 32.68
N VAL A 528 -33.01 -21.39 31.63
CA VAL A 528 -32.59 -20.91 30.32
C VAL A 528 -33.07 -19.47 30.17
N TYR A 529 -32.20 -18.55 29.77
CA TYR A 529 -32.49 -17.11 29.70
C TYR A 529 -31.99 -16.54 28.37
N ARG A 530 -32.87 -15.91 27.59
CA ARG A 530 -32.53 -15.23 26.34
C ARG A 530 -32.46 -13.72 26.55
N LEU A 531 -31.44 -13.08 25.99
CA LEU A 531 -31.12 -11.67 26.17
C LEU A 531 -30.67 -11.06 24.84
N ASP A 532 -31.28 -9.96 24.42
CA ASP A 532 -30.83 -9.15 23.28
C ASP A 532 -29.49 -8.48 23.63
N LEU A 533 -29.51 -7.60 24.63
CA LEU A 533 -28.29 -7.13 25.28
C LEU A 533 -27.87 -8.09 26.40
N GLY A 534 -26.63 -8.60 26.35
CA GLY A 534 -26.10 -9.47 27.38
C GLY A 534 -25.98 -8.83 28.78
N VAL A 535 -25.53 -9.63 29.74
CA VAL A 535 -25.36 -9.21 31.15
C VAL A 535 -24.10 -8.37 31.34
N THR A 536 -23.94 -7.72 32.50
CA THR A 536 -22.72 -6.99 32.87
C THR A 536 -21.49 -7.88 32.66
N GLY A 537 -20.46 -7.33 32.01
CA GLY A 537 -19.26 -8.08 31.58
C GLY A 537 -19.39 -8.73 30.20
N TYR A 538 -20.61 -8.90 29.69
CA TYR A 538 -20.93 -9.50 28.39
C TYR A 538 -22.01 -8.70 27.65
N ALA A 539 -22.06 -7.38 27.88
CA ALA A 539 -23.10 -6.48 27.38
C ALA A 539 -22.82 -5.99 25.95
N ASP A 540 -22.12 -6.79 25.14
CA ASP A 540 -21.92 -6.50 23.73
C ASP A 540 -23.23 -6.76 22.97
N ASP A 541 -23.62 -5.81 22.12
CA ASP A 541 -24.77 -5.92 21.22
C ASP A 541 -24.30 -6.50 19.87
N PHE A 542 -24.53 -7.80 19.69
CA PHE A 542 -24.19 -8.52 18.48
C PHE A 542 -25.34 -8.41 17.46
N THR A 543 -25.12 -7.63 16.40
CA THR A 543 -26.19 -7.33 15.44
C THR A 543 -26.81 -8.61 14.84
N GLY A 544 -28.10 -8.82 15.10
CA GLY A 544 -28.87 -9.97 14.62
C GLY A 544 -28.67 -11.25 15.43
N PHE A 545 -28.10 -11.17 16.65
CA PHE A 545 -27.91 -12.29 17.55
C PHE A 545 -28.26 -11.92 19.00
N ASP A 546 -28.88 -12.87 19.69
CA ASP A 546 -29.14 -12.80 21.13
C ASP A 546 -28.20 -13.71 21.90
N LEU A 547 -27.94 -13.36 23.16
CA LEU A 547 -27.25 -14.19 24.13
C LEU A 547 -28.23 -15.16 24.80
N LEU A 548 -27.97 -16.46 24.67
CA LEU A 548 -28.72 -17.52 25.35
C LEU A 548 -27.88 -18.13 26.47
N LEU A 549 -28.43 -18.12 27.68
CA LEU A 549 -27.77 -18.58 28.89
C LEU A 549 -28.43 -19.84 29.44
N LEU A 550 -27.64 -20.81 29.93
CA LEU A 550 -28.08 -21.89 30.81
C LEU A 550 -27.41 -21.70 32.18
N LEU A 551 -28.23 -21.41 33.19
CA LEU A 551 -27.79 -21.08 34.55
C LEU A 551 -28.07 -22.24 35.49
N ASN A 552 -27.08 -22.67 36.27
CA ASN A 552 -27.33 -23.54 37.42
C ASN A 552 -27.79 -22.69 38.62
N LEU A 553 -29.04 -22.84 39.02
CA LEU A 553 -29.63 -22.08 40.14
C LEU A 553 -29.36 -22.73 41.50
N GLY A 554 -29.00 -24.01 41.52
CA GLY A 554 -28.74 -24.78 42.71
C GLY A 554 -27.30 -24.68 43.22
N ALA A 555 -27.07 -25.29 44.39
CA ALA A 555 -25.72 -25.51 44.91
C ALA A 555 -25.07 -26.81 44.38
N ASP A 556 -25.90 -27.75 43.94
CA ASP A 556 -25.46 -29.04 43.40
C ASP A 556 -25.11 -28.90 41.91
N ALA A 557 -24.18 -29.71 41.42
CA ALA A 557 -23.84 -29.72 40.00
C ALA A 557 -24.98 -30.33 39.16
N LEU A 558 -25.28 -29.71 38.02
CA LEU A 558 -26.13 -30.29 36.98
C LEU A 558 -25.29 -31.25 36.16
N LEU A 559 -25.60 -32.55 36.20
CA LEU A 559 -24.84 -33.58 35.48
C LEU A 559 -25.35 -33.72 34.05
N ASN A 560 -24.42 -33.96 33.13
CA ASN A 560 -24.65 -34.11 31.69
C ASN A 560 -25.58 -33.03 31.10
N PRO A 561 -25.31 -31.73 31.35
CA PRO A 561 -26.15 -30.67 30.82
C PRO A 561 -26.14 -30.68 29.28
N GLN A 562 -27.30 -30.41 28.70
CA GLN A 562 -27.52 -30.34 27.25
C GLN A 562 -28.32 -29.10 26.89
N LEU A 563 -28.03 -28.53 25.73
CA LEU A 563 -28.70 -27.36 25.15
C LEU A 563 -28.88 -27.55 23.65
N GLY A 564 -29.94 -26.99 23.06
CA GLY A 564 -30.12 -26.94 21.62
C GLY A 564 -31.20 -25.94 21.21
N VAL A 565 -31.01 -25.37 20.03
CA VAL A 565 -31.85 -24.31 19.46
C VAL A 565 -32.21 -24.67 18.02
N GLU A 566 -33.49 -24.57 17.70
CA GLU A 566 -34.05 -24.82 16.36
C GLU A 566 -34.65 -23.51 15.82
N THR A 567 -34.30 -23.13 14.58
CA THR A 567 -34.76 -21.86 13.95
C THR A 567 -35.96 -22.01 13.02
N ALA A 568 -36.29 -23.23 12.56
CA ALA A 568 -37.26 -23.37 11.45
C ALA A 568 -38.21 -24.58 11.51
N VAL A 569 -37.90 -25.64 12.27
CA VAL A 569 -38.74 -26.86 12.30
C VAL A 569 -39.01 -27.28 13.74
N PRO A 570 -40.25 -27.08 14.23
CA PRO A 570 -40.63 -27.58 15.54
C PRO A 570 -40.52 -29.10 15.62
N GLY A 571 -39.84 -29.59 16.65
CA GLY A 571 -40.04 -30.97 17.12
C GLY A 571 -38.98 -31.98 16.72
N SER A 572 -37.76 -31.58 16.31
CA SER A 572 -36.66 -32.55 16.24
C SER A 572 -36.11 -32.89 17.64
N GLY A 573 -36.38 -32.04 18.64
CA GLY A 573 -35.88 -32.22 20.00
C GLY A 573 -34.35 -32.11 20.05
N PHE A 574 -33.79 -31.32 19.14
CA PHE A 574 -32.35 -31.15 18.99
C PHE A 574 -31.73 -30.66 20.30
N MET A 575 -30.78 -31.44 20.81
CA MET A 575 -29.99 -31.13 21.98
C MET A 575 -28.58 -31.69 21.82
N ARG A 576 -27.59 -30.97 22.31
CA ARG A 576 -26.19 -31.41 22.38
C ARG A 576 -25.68 -31.27 23.80
N SER A 577 -24.84 -32.21 24.22
CA SER A 577 -24.09 -32.04 25.47
C SER A 577 -23.28 -30.75 25.41
N LEU A 578 -23.25 -30.02 26.52
CA LEU A 578 -22.45 -28.81 26.60
C LEU A 578 -20.97 -29.10 26.33
N LEU A 579 -20.30 -28.14 25.73
CA LEU A 579 -18.91 -28.23 25.32
C LEU A 579 -18.12 -27.07 25.94
N LEU A 580 -16.86 -27.30 26.28
CA LEU A 580 -15.90 -26.26 26.61
C LEU A 580 -14.93 -26.12 25.44
N GLY A 581 -14.89 -24.94 24.83
CA GLY A 581 -13.92 -24.54 23.81
C GLY A 581 -12.89 -23.54 24.35
N GLY A 582 -12.57 -22.53 23.56
CA GLY A 582 -11.59 -21.48 23.84
C GLY A 582 -10.24 -21.78 23.17
N TYR A 583 -9.40 -20.74 23.01
CA TYR A 583 -8.17 -20.84 22.22
C TYR A 583 -7.22 -21.97 22.65
N ALA A 584 -7.15 -22.27 23.96
CA ALA A 584 -6.29 -23.34 24.48
C ALA A 584 -6.73 -24.74 23.99
N ARG A 585 -7.93 -24.86 23.43
CA ARG A 585 -8.49 -26.09 22.86
C ARG A 585 -8.51 -26.06 21.33
N GLU A 586 -8.28 -24.92 20.72
CA GLU A 586 -8.26 -24.82 19.27
C GLU A 586 -6.96 -25.36 18.65
N LEU A 587 -7.10 -26.24 17.65
CA LEU A 587 -5.96 -26.93 17.02
C LEU A 587 -4.93 -25.94 16.46
N MET A 588 -5.39 -24.80 15.94
CA MET A 588 -4.51 -23.79 15.35
C MET A 588 -3.65 -23.04 16.38
N PHE A 589 -4.03 -23.08 17.66
CA PHE A 589 -3.26 -22.51 18.78
C PHE A 589 -2.61 -23.62 19.64
N GLY A 590 -2.53 -24.86 19.12
CA GLY A 590 -1.90 -25.99 19.79
C GLY A 590 -2.81 -26.80 20.73
N GLY A 591 -4.12 -26.55 20.72
CA GLY A 591 -5.10 -27.28 21.51
C GLY A 591 -5.45 -28.68 20.97
N SER A 592 -6.43 -29.34 21.58
CA SER A 592 -6.83 -30.73 21.27
C SER A 592 -8.28 -30.90 20.81
N GLY A 593 -9.00 -29.81 20.57
CA GLY A 593 -10.43 -29.74 20.30
C GLY A 593 -11.29 -29.58 21.56
N ASP A 594 -12.57 -29.30 21.33
CA ASP A 594 -13.59 -29.11 22.38
C ASP A 594 -13.74 -30.33 23.27
N VAL A 595 -14.08 -30.09 24.54
CA VAL A 595 -14.30 -31.15 25.53
C VAL A 595 -15.73 -31.09 26.05
N VAL A 596 -16.38 -32.24 26.21
CA VAL A 596 -17.72 -32.33 26.79
C VAL A 596 -17.68 -31.87 28.26
N LEU A 597 -18.55 -30.91 28.59
CA LEU A 597 -18.78 -30.45 29.96
C LEU A 597 -19.74 -31.41 30.66
N ASN A 598 -19.19 -32.38 31.40
CA ASN A 598 -19.98 -33.41 32.09
C ASN A 598 -20.79 -32.88 33.28
N ALA A 599 -20.46 -31.69 33.79
CA ALA A 599 -21.15 -31.08 34.92
C ALA A 599 -21.08 -29.55 34.86
N LEU A 600 -22.21 -28.88 35.06
CA LEU A 600 -22.27 -27.43 35.28
C LEU A 600 -22.39 -27.20 36.79
N LEU A 601 -21.38 -26.60 37.44
CA LEU A 601 -21.36 -26.50 38.91
C LEU A 601 -22.42 -25.50 39.40
N GLY A 602 -22.72 -25.55 40.70
CA GLY A 602 -23.69 -24.65 41.31
C GLY A 602 -23.31 -23.18 41.11
N GLY A 603 -24.21 -22.40 40.49
CA GLY A 603 -23.98 -21.00 40.16
C GLY A 603 -23.26 -20.73 38.83
N ASP A 604 -22.72 -21.76 38.16
CA ASP A 604 -22.12 -21.58 36.84
C ASP A 604 -23.17 -21.22 35.79
N ILE A 605 -22.73 -20.43 34.81
CA ILE A 605 -23.55 -19.95 33.72
C ILE A 605 -22.84 -20.30 32.41
N PHE A 606 -23.52 -21.08 31.59
CA PHE A 606 -23.10 -21.38 30.23
C PHE A 606 -23.77 -20.41 29.26
N ALA A 607 -23.06 -19.96 28.24
CA ALA A 607 -23.54 -19.02 27.24
C ALA A 607 -23.27 -19.50 25.82
N THR A 608 -24.15 -19.10 24.90
CA THR A 608 -23.99 -19.23 23.45
C THR A 608 -24.76 -18.10 22.77
N LEU A 609 -24.35 -17.68 21.59
CA LEU A 609 -25.15 -16.79 20.75
C LEU A 609 -26.15 -17.58 19.91
N VAL A 610 -27.28 -16.96 19.61
CA VAL A 610 -28.35 -17.51 18.76
C VAL A 610 -28.88 -16.42 17.83
N PRO A 611 -29.36 -16.73 16.61
CA PRO A 611 -29.93 -15.70 15.74
C PRO A 611 -31.12 -14.98 16.39
N GLU A 612 -31.24 -13.68 16.17
CA GLU A 612 -32.41 -12.89 16.58
C GLU A 612 -33.62 -13.26 15.71
N ALA A 613 -34.30 -14.34 16.08
CA ALA A 613 -35.48 -14.86 15.39
C ALA A 613 -36.46 -15.52 16.38
N ASP A 614 -37.57 -16.05 15.88
CA ASP A 614 -38.39 -16.98 16.65
C ASP A 614 -37.63 -18.31 16.76
N LEU A 615 -37.23 -18.66 17.99
CA LEU A 615 -36.40 -19.82 18.27
C LEU A 615 -37.13 -20.80 19.19
N LEU A 616 -36.94 -22.09 18.94
CA LEU A 616 -37.39 -23.14 19.84
C LEU A 616 -36.19 -23.69 20.61
N VAL A 617 -36.23 -23.52 21.94
CA VAL A 617 -35.13 -23.88 22.82
C VAL A 617 -35.43 -25.16 23.58
N SER A 618 -34.47 -26.08 23.57
CA SER A 618 -34.49 -27.33 24.32
C SER A 618 -33.29 -27.39 25.25
N ALA A 619 -33.50 -27.88 26.47
CA ALA A 619 -32.45 -27.99 27.47
C ALA A 619 -32.75 -29.13 28.44
N ALA A 620 -31.72 -29.86 28.86
CA ALA A 620 -31.87 -30.97 29.79
C ALA A 620 -30.64 -31.12 30.68
N ALA A 621 -30.83 -31.77 31.82
CA ALA A 621 -29.76 -32.25 32.68
C ALA A 621 -30.28 -33.45 33.48
N ASP A 622 -29.38 -34.33 33.92
CA ASP A 622 -29.76 -35.49 34.73
C ASP A 622 -30.48 -35.05 36.01
N GLY A 623 -31.57 -35.74 36.34
CA GLY A 623 -32.35 -35.42 37.52
C GLY A 623 -33.12 -34.10 37.42
N THR A 624 -33.49 -33.67 36.20
CA THR A 624 -34.40 -32.55 35.94
C THR A 624 -35.52 -32.94 34.96
N THR A 625 -36.60 -32.17 34.93
CA THR A 625 -37.60 -32.17 33.87
C THR A 625 -37.13 -31.19 32.81
N GLY A 626 -36.64 -31.70 31.67
CA GLY A 626 -36.09 -30.89 30.59
C GLY A 626 -37.12 -30.00 29.88
N LEU A 627 -36.62 -28.98 29.19
CA LEU A 627 -37.36 -28.14 28.25
C LEU A 627 -37.28 -28.76 26.85
N SER A 628 -38.39 -28.74 26.11
CA SER A 628 -38.45 -29.24 24.74
C SER A 628 -39.22 -28.25 23.87
N GLY A 629 -38.50 -27.59 22.96
CA GLY A 629 -39.08 -26.67 21.97
C GLY A 629 -39.84 -25.49 22.59
N VAL A 630 -39.30 -24.88 23.64
CA VAL A 630 -39.88 -23.69 24.28
C VAL A 630 -39.52 -22.45 23.48
N SER A 631 -40.52 -21.67 23.06
CA SER A 631 -40.27 -20.36 22.48
C SER A 631 -39.93 -19.36 23.58
N LEU A 632 -38.82 -18.63 23.42
CA LEU A 632 -38.39 -17.57 24.32
C LEU A 632 -38.18 -16.30 23.50
N LEU A 633 -38.83 -15.21 23.90
CA LEU A 633 -38.50 -13.86 23.43
C LEU A 633 -37.27 -13.31 24.18
N SER A 634 -36.69 -12.23 23.67
CA SER A 634 -35.67 -11.50 24.40
C SER A 634 -36.19 -11.03 25.77
N GLY A 635 -35.42 -11.28 26.83
CA GLY A 635 -35.80 -10.99 28.21
C GLY A 635 -36.63 -12.09 28.89
N GLU A 636 -37.01 -13.16 28.20
CA GLU A 636 -37.77 -14.27 28.77
C GLU A 636 -36.88 -15.44 29.23
N PHE A 637 -37.36 -16.17 30.23
CA PHE A 637 -36.67 -17.32 30.80
C PHE A 637 -37.61 -18.50 31.08
N ALA A 638 -37.06 -19.71 31.06
CA ALA A 638 -37.75 -20.96 31.40
C ALA A 638 -36.91 -21.79 32.37
N TYR A 639 -37.56 -22.62 33.21
CA TYR A 639 -36.90 -23.37 34.29
C TYR A 639 -36.85 -24.87 34.03
N LEU A 640 -35.71 -25.49 34.34
CA LEU A 640 -35.60 -26.93 34.51
C LEU A 640 -35.92 -27.25 35.96
N LEU A 641 -36.99 -27.99 36.18
CA LEU A 641 -37.47 -28.33 37.53
C LEU A 641 -36.91 -29.67 37.98
N ALA A 642 -36.73 -29.88 39.28
CA ALA A 642 -36.50 -31.22 39.80
C ALA A 642 -37.67 -32.14 39.35
N PRO A 643 -37.42 -33.42 39.01
CA PRO A 643 -38.50 -34.34 38.72
C PRO A 643 -39.40 -34.35 39.94
N THR A 644 -40.70 -34.14 39.70
CA THR A 644 -41.67 -34.36 40.75
C THR A 644 -41.52 -35.82 41.13
N VAL A 645 -40.89 -36.06 42.29
CA VAL A 645 -40.92 -37.36 42.89
C VAL A 645 -42.39 -37.56 43.14
N SER A 646 -43.03 -38.33 42.24
CA SER A 646 -44.32 -38.93 42.49
C SER A 646 -44.11 -39.60 43.84
N ARG A 647 -44.52 -38.89 44.89
CA ARG A 647 -44.58 -39.49 46.21
C ARG A 647 -45.52 -40.62 45.94
N VAL A 648 -44.98 -41.83 45.81
CA VAL A 648 -45.77 -43.06 45.83
C VAL A 648 -46.74 -42.79 46.95
N PRO A 649 -48.05 -42.62 46.67
CA PRO A 649 -48.99 -42.19 47.70
C PRO A 649 -48.69 -43.09 48.87
N GLU A 650 -48.27 -42.53 50.01
CA GLU A 650 -47.87 -43.36 51.15
C GLU A 650 -48.97 -44.39 51.26
N PRO A 651 -48.67 -45.67 50.96
CA PRO A 651 -49.75 -46.51 50.51
C PRO A 651 -50.64 -46.59 51.73
N ALA A 652 -51.96 -46.42 51.56
CA ALA A 652 -52.88 -46.49 52.70
C ALA A 652 -52.69 -47.81 53.48
N THR A 653 -52.00 -48.79 52.89
CA THR A 653 -51.43 -49.98 53.52
C THR A 653 -50.41 -49.72 54.64
N LEU A 654 -49.67 -48.62 54.75
CA LEU A 654 -48.84 -48.36 55.93
C LEU A 654 -49.72 -48.11 57.17
N TRP A 655 -50.81 -47.37 57.01
CA TRP A 655 -51.86 -47.24 58.03
C TRP A 655 -52.64 -48.55 58.22
N LEU A 656 -52.80 -49.39 57.20
CA LEU A 656 -53.45 -50.70 57.31
C LEU A 656 -52.56 -51.76 57.97
N CYS A 657 -51.25 -51.70 57.78
CA CYS A 657 -50.24 -52.58 58.38
C CYS A 657 -49.90 -52.18 59.82
N LEU A 658 -49.95 -50.88 60.18
CA LEU A 658 -49.76 -50.41 61.56
C LEU A 658 -51.08 -50.34 62.34
N GLY A 659 -52.18 -49.97 61.68
CA GLY A 659 -53.52 -49.89 62.29
C GLY A 659 -54.21 -51.24 62.44
N GLY A 660 -53.96 -52.20 61.54
CA GLY A 660 -54.53 -53.54 61.59
C GLY A 660 -54.21 -54.30 62.90
N PRO A 661 -52.93 -54.41 63.31
CA PRO A 661 -52.55 -55.04 64.57
C PRO A 661 -53.06 -54.30 65.80
N LEU A 662 -53.06 -52.96 65.78
CA LEU A 662 -53.53 -52.13 66.89
C LEU A 662 -55.05 -52.27 67.10
N ALA A 663 -55.82 -52.28 66.00
CA ALA A 663 -57.26 -52.52 66.02
C ALA A 663 -57.58 -53.95 66.48
N LEU A 664 -56.80 -54.96 66.07
CA LEU A 664 -56.94 -56.34 66.56
C LEU A 664 -56.60 -56.47 68.06
N ALA A 665 -55.57 -55.76 68.54
CA ALA A 665 -55.19 -55.74 69.96
C ALA A 665 -56.27 -55.07 70.82
N LEU A 666 -56.82 -53.94 70.38
CA LEU A 666 -57.92 -53.25 71.05
C LEU A 666 -59.21 -54.09 71.07
N ARG A 667 -59.53 -54.77 69.96
CA ARG A 667 -60.69 -55.68 69.87
C ARG A 667 -60.54 -56.91 70.75
N ARG A 668 -59.32 -57.46 70.92
CA ARG A 668 -59.04 -58.54 71.89
C ARG A 668 -59.17 -58.07 73.33
N ARG A 669 -58.83 -56.82 73.65
CA ARG A 669 -58.97 -56.26 75.00
C ARG A 669 -60.44 -56.10 75.39
N TRP A 670 -61.28 -55.59 74.49
CA TRP A 670 -62.71 -55.41 74.74
C TRP A 670 -63.48 -56.73 74.97
N ARG A 671 -63.06 -57.83 74.31
CA ARG A 671 -63.68 -59.16 74.51
C ARG A 671 -63.30 -59.85 75.83
N ARG A 672 -62.37 -59.31 76.62
CA ARG A 672 -61.96 -59.88 77.91
C ARG A 672 -62.60 -59.19 79.12
N THR A 673 -63.38 -58.13 78.90
CA THR A 673 -63.98 -57.29 79.96
C THR A 673 -65.51 -57.25 79.94
N GLY A 674 -66.15 -58.10 79.14
CA GLY A 674 -67.57 -58.44 79.25
C GLY A 674 -67.69 -59.95 79.25
#